data_AF-F4H6A8-F1
#
_entry.id   AF-F4H6A8-F1
#
_cell.length_a   1.000
_cell.length_b   1.000
_cell.length_c   1.000
_cell.angle_alpha   90.00
_cell.angle_beta   90.00
_cell.angle_gamma   90.00
#
_symmetry.space_group_name_H-M   'P 1'
#
loop_
_entity.id
_entity.type
_entity.pdbx_description
1 polymer ?
#
loop_
_entity_poly.entity_id
_entity_poly.type
_entity_poly.pdbx_seq_one_letter_code
_entity_poly.pdbx_strand_id
1 'polypeptide(L)'
;MAERICEVCGTANPPTAEFCRTCDTYFGWDGEHGPPGGTTAPGSGPASTPGSGVPGATGPVVTGTSAAGPGGGATTGGASAGAAAAAAGATTGPAATGGATATTEPRPEERAEVPVVSPDAAAVVVGPGSPGTFTLSLKNASPVVDGIVVHAQAPPPWLDLTHDDANLMPGEARTVTVTLAQRAGTMVAAQTVTVPLLVRSSLDPSKAAPVAVQVTVPRYGPPPTATARPHLLQLQDATEGTFTVTLDNRAANFPRHYRLAVQDAEDVVRADVVPPSVDVPAGEAVDVRVRFTAPAPAPGREATRQLTVEGSDEDGPVSAAVTVVQRTSPEVAPEPFTVRMEPSHLRAEGDQAVAFDVIVDNRAASEAVAVELAGRDPQRLVAFSFGHAQFVVPGGKAMRVHALARTAPPAPGTSASRPFSVVVTDGEREVESPGLIDVTASASPITTARLQVHPATLTTAARTGTYTVDVDNRAGASPLQVQLSAADEMGRARLAFSQDRVSVPAGQVGRVQLRVDSPLPDGGTTASRGVRVVATDGTRSVEAQATFTQTARDWRPVVKRWLVWLGAIAVIAGAVLPWTAGEVVDLELVVEAAAGGDTQAVGLAAAIASTLLVAVLALVMLMGLNGSGGRLIRGAAILIALLAVAALVVEQSAIDRAVVTTGVPIILLGAVLGFVGGVFARPRGGR
;
A
#
# COMPACT_ATOMS: atom_id res chain seq x y z
N MET A 1 0.36 -9.02 -10.55
CA MET A 1 -0.54 -9.16 -9.39
C MET A 1 -1.40 -10.39 -9.66
N ALA A 2 -1.50 -11.34 -8.73
CA ALA A 2 -2.24 -12.58 -8.96
C ALA A 2 -3.75 -12.31 -8.99
N GLU A 3 -4.48 -12.98 -9.88
CA GLU A 3 -5.94 -12.96 -9.93
C GLU A 3 -6.53 -13.58 -8.66
N ARG A 4 -7.66 -13.05 -8.16
CA ARG A 4 -8.38 -13.62 -7.01
C ARG A 4 -9.41 -14.63 -7.50
N ILE A 5 -9.32 -15.88 -7.05
CA ILE A 5 -10.31 -16.92 -7.37
C ILE A 5 -11.38 -16.92 -6.28
N CYS A 6 -12.65 -16.83 -6.68
CA CYS A 6 -13.77 -16.94 -5.76
C CYS A 6 -13.83 -18.34 -5.14
N GLU A 7 -13.80 -18.45 -3.82
CA GLU A 7 -13.86 -19.73 -3.11
C GLU A 7 -15.23 -20.41 -3.25
N VAL A 8 -16.29 -19.64 -3.52
CA VAL A 8 -17.65 -20.16 -3.67
C VAL A 8 -17.91 -20.71 -5.07
N CYS A 9 -17.49 -20.00 -6.13
CA CYS A 9 -17.83 -20.39 -7.51
C CYS A 9 -16.63 -20.61 -8.44
N GLY A 10 -15.39 -20.52 -7.95
CA GLY A 10 -14.16 -20.77 -8.73
C GLY A 10 -13.86 -19.73 -9.80
N THR A 11 -14.63 -18.63 -9.90
CA THR A 11 -14.42 -17.61 -10.93
C THR A 11 -13.20 -16.74 -10.62
N ALA A 12 -12.34 -16.52 -11.62
CA ALA A 12 -11.23 -15.57 -11.52
C ALA A 12 -11.74 -14.12 -11.61
N ASN A 13 -11.28 -13.28 -10.68
CA ASN A 13 -11.64 -11.87 -10.53
C ASN A 13 -10.37 -11.00 -10.53
N PRO A 14 -10.45 -9.74 -11.00
CA PRO A 14 -9.33 -8.82 -10.93
C PRO A 14 -8.91 -8.56 -9.48
N PRO A 15 -7.63 -8.25 -9.21
CA PRO A 15 -7.10 -8.11 -7.86
C PRO A 15 -7.75 -6.97 -7.04
N THR A 16 -8.43 -6.03 -7.70
CA THR A 16 -9.19 -4.93 -7.08
C THR A 16 -10.68 -5.24 -6.89
N ALA A 17 -11.16 -6.44 -7.24
CA ALA A 17 -12.56 -6.81 -7.06
C ALA A 17 -12.88 -7.00 -5.56
N GLU A 18 -13.86 -6.26 -5.08
CA GLU A 18 -14.41 -6.42 -3.72
C GLU A 18 -15.44 -7.56 -3.65
N PHE A 19 -16.10 -7.86 -4.77
CA PHE A 19 -17.11 -8.91 -4.90
C PHE A 19 -16.82 -9.80 -6.10
N CYS A 20 -17.22 -11.06 -6.03
CA CYS A 20 -17.14 -11.95 -7.19
C CYS A 20 -18.15 -11.54 -8.26
N ARG A 21 -17.69 -11.28 -9.48
CA ARG A 21 -18.53 -10.87 -10.63
C ARG A 21 -19.60 -11.88 -11.07
N THR A 22 -19.63 -13.07 -10.50
CA THR A 22 -20.54 -14.16 -10.90
C THR A 22 -21.54 -14.50 -9.81
N CYS A 23 -21.14 -14.45 -8.54
CA CYS A 23 -22.00 -14.87 -7.42
C CYS A 23 -22.12 -13.82 -6.31
N ASP A 24 -21.57 -12.62 -6.50
CA ASP A 24 -21.58 -11.49 -5.55
C ASP A 24 -21.04 -11.83 -4.14
N THR A 25 -20.27 -12.90 -4.01
CA THR A 25 -19.57 -13.20 -2.75
C THR A 25 -18.50 -12.16 -2.49
N TYR A 26 -18.56 -11.53 -1.31
CA TYR A 26 -17.60 -10.51 -0.87
C TYR A 26 -16.25 -11.14 -0.49
N PHE A 27 -15.16 -10.51 -0.91
CA PHE A 27 -13.80 -11.04 -0.72
C PHE A 27 -13.15 -10.68 0.63
N GLY A 28 -13.82 -9.88 1.48
CA GLY A 28 -13.31 -9.52 2.81
C GLY A 28 -12.11 -8.57 2.77
N TRP A 29 -12.26 -7.36 3.30
CA TRP A 29 -11.12 -6.52 3.69
C TRP A 29 -11.03 -6.48 5.20
N ASP A 30 -10.43 -7.51 5.78
CA ASP A 30 -9.85 -7.48 7.13
C ASP A 30 -8.53 -8.24 7.07
N GLY A 31 -7.40 -7.54 7.05
CA GLY A 31 -6.10 -8.19 7.21
C GLY A 31 -4.89 -7.55 6.53
N GLU A 32 -4.71 -6.23 6.59
CA GLU A 32 -3.33 -5.74 6.75
C GLU A 32 -3.02 -5.76 8.25
N HIS A 33 -2.09 -6.64 8.62
CA HIS A 33 -1.27 -6.75 9.85
C HIS A 33 -1.18 -8.22 10.32
N GLY A 34 -0.46 -9.04 9.57
CA GLY A 34 0.05 -10.32 10.07
C GLY A 34 1.37 -10.11 10.85
N PRO A 35 1.59 -10.76 12.01
CA PRO A 35 2.88 -10.73 12.70
C PRO A 35 3.89 -11.69 12.03
N PRO A 36 5.21 -11.44 12.16
CA PRO A 36 6.22 -12.22 11.47
C PRO A 36 6.63 -13.47 12.27
N GLY A 37 6.78 -14.59 11.56
CA GLY A 37 7.78 -15.63 11.85
C GLY A 37 7.47 -16.60 12.99
N GLY A 38 7.07 -17.82 12.62
CA GLY A 38 7.02 -18.98 13.52
C GLY A 38 7.60 -20.23 12.84
N THR A 39 8.83 -20.56 13.21
CA THR A 39 9.61 -21.75 12.82
C THR A 39 8.88 -23.06 13.11
N THR A 40 8.85 -23.95 12.12
CA THR A 40 8.45 -25.36 12.24
C THR A 40 9.49 -26.18 13.03
N ALA A 41 9.03 -26.95 14.00
CA ALA A 41 9.70 -28.16 14.50
C ALA A 41 8.65 -29.27 14.74
N PRO A 42 9.00 -30.56 14.56
CA PRO A 42 8.04 -31.65 14.41
C PRO A 42 7.72 -32.34 15.74
N GLY A 43 6.45 -32.71 15.92
CA GLY A 43 5.96 -33.45 17.09
C GLY A 43 5.09 -34.63 16.67
N SER A 44 5.50 -35.81 17.09
CA SER A 44 5.09 -37.13 16.65
C SER A 44 3.89 -37.69 17.43
N GLY A 45 2.98 -38.37 16.72
CA GLY A 45 2.22 -39.54 17.20
C GLY A 45 0.72 -39.32 17.52
N PRO A 46 -0.08 -40.39 17.62
CA PRO A 46 -0.05 -41.65 16.86
C PRO A 46 -1.39 -42.00 16.20
N ALA A 47 -1.33 -43.05 15.38
CA ALA A 47 -2.37 -43.64 14.55
C ALA A 47 -3.68 -44.00 15.28
N SER A 48 -4.79 -43.85 14.55
CA SER A 48 -6.04 -44.57 14.78
C SER A 48 -6.53 -45.13 13.45
N THR A 49 -6.58 -46.46 13.40
CA THR A 49 -6.96 -47.32 12.27
C THR A 49 -8.47 -47.19 11.95
N PRO A 50 -8.89 -47.33 10.68
CA PRO A 50 -10.29 -47.14 10.26
C PRO A 50 -11.14 -48.40 10.47
N GLY A 51 -12.36 -48.19 10.95
CA GLY A 51 -13.44 -49.19 10.97
C GLY A 51 -14.37 -49.00 9.77
N SER A 52 -14.27 -49.90 8.80
CA SER A 52 -15.18 -50.04 7.65
C SER A 52 -16.51 -50.65 8.06
N GLY A 53 -17.61 -50.16 7.47
CA GLY A 53 -18.92 -50.79 7.57
C GLY A 53 -19.96 -50.24 6.58
N VAL A 54 -20.29 -51.09 5.60
CA VAL A 54 -21.60 -51.26 4.89
C VAL A 54 -21.96 -50.28 3.72
N PRO A 55 -22.90 -50.62 2.81
CA PRO A 55 -22.57 -51.18 1.49
C PRO A 55 -23.24 -50.49 0.27
N GLY A 56 -22.68 -50.79 -0.92
CA GLY A 56 -23.31 -51.01 -2.22
C GLY A 56 -24.58 -50.27 -2.69
N ALA A 57 -24.48 -49.62 -3.84
CA ALA A 57 -25.42 -49.80 -4.96
C ALA A 57 -24.79 -49.37 -6.30
N THR A 58 -25.17 -50.08 -7.35
CA THR A 58 -24.53 -50.24 -8.65
C THR A 58 -25.19 -49.43 -9.78
N GLY A 59 -24.36 -48.79 -10.62
CA GLY A 59 -24.51 -48.64 -12.09
C GLY A 59 -25.38 -47.49 -12.65
N PRO A 60 -25.32 -47.19 -13.98
CA PRO A 60 -24.42 -47.70 -15.01
C PRO A 60 -23.62 -46.63 -15.78
N VAL A 61 -22.62 -47.16 -16.49
CA VAL A 61 -21.68 -46.53 -17.42
C VAL A 61 -22.36 -46.19 -18.75
N VAL A 62 -22.08 -45.01 -19.30
CA VAL A 62 -22.20 -44.73 -20.74
C VAL A 62 -20.84 -44.26 -21.24
N THR A 63 -20.21 -45.13 -22.01
CA THR A 63 -19.04 -44.86 -22.86
C THR A 63 -19.48 -44.19 -24.16
N GLY A 64 -18.79 -43.12 -24.55
CA GLY A 64 -18.90 -42.51 -25.87
C GLY A 64 -17.58 -41.83 -26.27
N THR A 65 -16.85 -42.49 -27.16
CA THR A 65 -15.55 -42.09 -27.73
C THR A 65 -15.74 -41.49 -29.13
N SER A 66 -14.80 -40.62 -29.53
CA SER A 66 -14.43 -40.15 -30.90
C SER A 66 -14.90 -38.75 -31.27
N ALA A 67 -14.22 -37.94 -32.10
CA ALA A 67 -12.84 -37.77 -32.58
C ALA A 67 -12.88 -36.59 -33.58
N ALA A 68 -11.79 -35.80 -33.66
CA ALA A 68 -11.28 -34.93 -34.76
C ALA A 68 -12.27 -34.33 -35.81
N GLY A 69 -12.45 -33.00 -35.96
CA GLY A 69 -11.54 -31.98 -36.56
C GLY A 69 -12.16 -31.48 -37.91
N PRO A 70 -11.63 -30.48 -38.67
CA PRO A 70 -10.90 -29.23 -38.36
C PRO A 70 -11.49 -27.96 -39.05
N GLY A 71 -10.91 -26.76 -38.78
CA GLY A 71 -10.63 -25.77 -39.84
C GLY A 71 -11.40 -24.44 -39.89
N GLY A 72 -10.64 -23.34 -40.00
CA GLY A 72 -11.05 -22.01 -40.48
C GLY A 72 -11.45 -21.05 -39.35
N GLY A 73 -10.92 -19.84 -39.20
CA GLY A 73 -10.19 -18.97 -40.11
C GLY A 73 -10.58 -17.54 -39.73
N ALA A 74 -9.59 -16.70 -39.44
CA ALA A 74 -9.72 -15.38 -38.82
C ALA A 74 -10.56 -14.36 -39.60
N THR A 75 -11.14 -13.39 -38.90
CA THR A 75 -11.03 -11.98 -39.31
C THR A 75 -11.20 -11.04 -38.12
N THR A 76 -10.24 -10.13 -38.04
CA THR A 76 -10.00 -9.09 -37.04
C THR A 76 -10.49 -7.73 -37.55
N GLY A 77 -10.76 -6.84 -36.60
CA GLY A 77 -10.72 -5.38 -36.77
C GLY A 77 -12.01 -4.77 -37.32
N GLY A 78 -12.46 -3.61 -36.87
CA GLY A 78 -11.87 -2.61 -36.01
C GLY A 78 -12.77 -1.37 -36.10
N ALA A 79 -12.86 -0.66 -34.97
CA ALA A 79 -13.71 0.49 -34.76
C ALA A 79 -13.40 1.69 -35.69
N SER A 80 -14.40 2.53 -35.93
CA SER A 80 -14.24 3.99 -35.81
C SER A 80 -15.59 4.70 -35.69
N ALA A 81 -15.60 5.71 -34.82
CA ALA A 81 -16.67 6.63 -34.55
C ALA A 81 -16.42 7.98 -35.27
N GLY A 82 -17.47 8.80 -35.40
CA GLY A 82 -17.41 10.22 -35.80
C GLY A 82 -18.55 10.56 -36.76
N ALA A 83 -19.69 11.08 -36.31
CA ALA A 83 -19.96 12.48 -35.92
C ALA A 83 -19.77 13.49 -37.08
N ALA A 84 -20.87 14.10 -37.54
CA ALA A 84 -21.13 15.55 -37.46
C ALA A 84 -22.14 16.02 -38.52
N ALA A 85 -22.83 17.09 -38.15
CA ALA A 85 -24.00 17.69 -38.74
C ALA A 85 -23.71 18.79 -39.78
N ALA A 86 -24.79 19.48 -40.17
CA ALA A 86 -24.91 20.79 -40.82
C ALA A 86 -24.82 20.77 -42.36
N ALA A 87 -25.45 21.65 -43.13
CA ALA A 87 -26.56 22.60 -42.96
C ALA A 87 -26.89 23.14 -44.37
N ALA A 88 -28.02 23.85 -44.49
CA ALA A 88 -28.54 24.49 -45.70
C ALA A 88 -27.57 25.46 -46.42
N GLY A 89 -27.84 25.69 -47.72
CA GLY A 89 -27.29 26.83 -48.46
C GLY A 89 -27.68 26.83 -49.94
N ALA A 90 -28.55 27.76 -50.32
CA ALA A 90 -28.98 28.04 -51.69
C ALA A 90 -27.91 28.78 -52.51
N THR A 91 -27.86 28.59 -53.84
CA THR A 91 -27.62 29.69 -54.82
C THR A 91 -27.84 29.27 -56.29
N THR A 92 -28.67 30.08 -56.96
CA THR A 92 -28.68 30.58 -58.36
C THR A 92 -27.79 29.97 -59.47
N GLY A 93 -28.40 29.80 -60.66
CA GLY A 93 -27.79 29.37 -61.94
C GLY A 93 -26.84 30.37 -62.63
N PRO A 94 -26.36 30.07 -63.87
CA PRO A 94 -27.14 30.40 -65.07
C PRO A 94 -27.00 29.45 -66.30
N ALA A 95 -27.80 29.82 -67.31
CA ALA A 95 -28.08 29.31 -68.67
C ALA A 95 -26.99 28.68 -69.56
N ALA A 96 -27.40 27.67 -70.34
CA ALA A 96 -27.17 27.54 -71.79
C ALA A 96 -28.12 26.46 -72.36
N THR A 97 -29.15 26.81 -73.13
CA THR A 97 -29.21 26.80 -74.61
C THR A 97 -29.19 25.42 -75.26
N GLY A 98 -30.33 25.06 -75.87
CA GLY A 98 -30.38 24.31 -77.13
C GLY A 98 -30.40 22.78 -77.03
N GLY A 99 -31.58 22.19 -77.21
CA GLY A 99 -31.70 20.74 -77.37
C GLY A 99 -33.16 20.30 -77.45
N ALA A 100 -33.83 20.68 -78.54
CA ALA A 100 -35.13 20.13 -78.90
C ALA A 100 -35.05 18.60 -78.93
N THR A 101 -35.69 17.95 -77.96
CA THR A 101 -35.93 16.51 -77.97
C THR A 101 -37.42 16.33 -77.80
N ALA A 102 -38.06 15.81 -78.85
CA ALA A 102 -39.49 15.65 -78.99
C ALA A 102 -40.11 14.95 -77.77
N THR A 103 -40.96 15.68 -77.04
CA THR A 103 -41.99 15.05 -76.23
C THR A 103 -43.01 14.51 -77.23
N THR A 104 -42.84 13.26 -77.65
CA THR A 104 -43.91 12.47 -78.24
C THR A 104 -45.02 12.43 -77.21
N GLU A 105 -46.01 13.30 -77.37
CA GLU A 105 -47.24 13.25 -76.62
C GLU A 105 -47.84 11.86 -76.88
N PRO A 106 -48.01 10.99 -75.86
CA PRO A 106 -48.58 9.67 -76.08
C PRO A 106 -49.95 9.88 -76.71
N ARG A 107 -50.22 9.11 -77.77
CA ARG A 107 -51.48 9.19 -78.50
C ARG A 107 -52.63 9.09 -77.48
N PRO A 108 -53.74 9.83 -77.67
CA PRO A 108 -54.89 9.79 -76.75
C PRO A 108 -55.40 8.37 -76.43
N GLU A 109 -55.13 7.40 -77.31
CA GLU A 109 -55.50 5.98 -77.19
C GLU A 109 -54.61 5.16 -76.22
N GLU A 110 -53.53 5.73 -75.67
CA GLU A 110 -52.56 5.04 -74.78
C GLU A 110 -52.57 5.52 -73.32
N ARG A 111 -53.50 6.40 -72.90
CA ARG A 111 -53.51 6.94 -71.52
C ARG A 111 -54.34 6.08 -70.58
N ALA A 112 -53.75 5.71 -69.44
CA ALA A 112 -54.47 5.10 -68.32
C ALA A 112 -55.43 6.12 -67.65
N GLU A 113 -56.60 5.64 -67.25
CA GLU A 113 -57.60 6.40 -66.51
C GLU A 113 -57.66 5.96 -65.04
N VAL A 114 -58.30 6.76 -64.19
CA VAL A 114 -58.48 6.40 -62.76
C VAL A 114 -59.43 5.20 -62.67
N PRO A 115 -59.04 4.09 -62.01
CA PRO A 115 -59.91 2.93 -61.87
C PRO A 115 -61.16 3.29 -61.06
N VAL A 116 -62.31 2.75 -61.45
CA VAL A 116 -63.54 2.88 -60.66
C VAL A 116 -63.56 1.77 -59.62
N VAL A 117 -63.70 2.15 -58.35
CA VAL A 117 -63.60 1.22 -57.22
C VAL A 117 -64.80 1.34 -56.32
N SER A 118 -65.37 0.21 -55.94
CA SER A 118 -66.41 0.12 -54.93
C SER A 118 -66.10 -1.03 -53.97
N PRO A 119 -65.90 -0.78 -52.67
CA PRO A 119 -65.74 -1.86 -51.69
C PRO A 119 -67.09 -2.53 -51.40
N ASP A 120 -67.12 -3.86 -51.37
CA ASP A 120 -68.34 -4.61 -51.01
C ASP A 120 -68.58 -4.60 -49.50
N ALA A 121 -67.51 -4.41 -48.71
CA ALA A 121 -67.56 -4.26 -47.26
C ALA A 121 -66.60 -3.15 -46.81
N ALA A 122 -67.07 -2.29 -45.90
CA ALA A 122 -66.26 -1.21 -45.32
C ALA A 122 -65.59 -1.60 -43.99
N ALA A 123 -65.78 -2.84 -43.51
CA ALA A 123 -65.26 -3.31 -42.22
C ALA A 123 -64.72 -4.74 -42.31
N VAL A 124 -63.56 -4.98 -41.69
CA VAL A 124 -62.83 -6.26 -41.69
C VAL A 124 -62.32 -6.55 -40.29
N VAL A 125 -62.42 -7.81 -39.86
CA VAL A 125 -61.87 -8.28 -38.58
C VAL A 125 -60.56 -9.02 -38.84
N VAL A 126 -59.48 -8.64 -38.13
CA VAL A 126 -58.16 -9.26 -38.24
C VAL A 126 -57.74 -9.77 -36.86
N GLY A 127 -57.47 -11.06 -36.75
CA GLY A 127 -57.05 -11.71 -35.51
C GLY A 127 -55.65 -12.33 -35.59
N PRO A 128 -55.09 -12.76 -34.45
CA PRO A 128 -53.81 -13.46 -34.43
C PRO A 128 -53.92 -14.78 -35.20
N GLY A 129 -53.19 -14.88 -36.31
CA GLY A 129 -53.25 -16.05 -37.21
C GLY A 129 -54.55 -16.20 -38.01
N SER A 130 -55.47 -15.23 -37.94
CA SER A 130 -56.73 -15.22 -38.68
C SER A 130 -56.79 -13.95 -39.54
N PRO A 131 -56.34 -14.03 -40.81
CA PRO A 131 -56.39 -12.87 -41.71
C PRO A 131 -57.83 -12.52 -42.03
N GLY A 132 -58.13 -11.23 -42.12
CA GLY A 132 -59.43 -10.72 -42.55
C GLY A 132 -59.43 -10.51 -44.06
N THR A 133 -60.53 -10.87 -44.73
CA THR A 133 -60.69 -10.67 -46.18
C THR A 133 -61.90 -9.82 -46.48
N PHE A 134 -61.81 -9.04 -47.56
CA PHE A 134 -62.94 -8.33 -48.15
C PHE A 134 -62.74 -8.22 -49.66
N THR A 135 -63.81 -7.88 -50.37
CA THR A 135 -63.79 -7.78 -51.83
C THR A 135 -63.91 -6.33 -52.29
N LEU A 136 -63.14 -6.00 -53.33
CA LEU A 136 -63.22 -4.75 -54.07
C LEU A 136 -63.76 -5.01 -55.47
N SER A 137 -64.84 -4.33 -55.85
CA SER A 137 -65.27 -4.26 -57.25
C SER A 137 -64.41 -3.24 -57.98
N LEU A 138 -63.54 -3.73 -58.86
CA LEU A 138 -62.62 -2.92 -59.65
C LEU A 138 -63.09 -2.89 -61.10
N LYS A 139 -63.15 -1.70 -61.70
CA LYS A 139 -63.40 -1.54 -63.14
C LYS A 139 -62.29 -0.74 -63.79
N ASN A 140 -61.70 -1.29 -64.84
CA ASN A 140 -60.72 -0.59 -65.67
C ASN A 140 -61.46 0.38 -66.60
N ALA A 141 -61.34 1.68 -66.34
CA ALA A 141 -61.88 2.73 -67.18
C ALA A 141 -61.00 3.03 -68.41
N SER A 142 -59.76 2.56 -68.43
CA SER A 142 -58.79 2.82 -69.49
C SER A 142 -59.16 2.10 -70.79
N PRO A 143 -58.79 2.64 -71.96
CA PRO A 143 -58.97 1.99 -73.26
C PRO A 143 -57.97 0.84 -73.52
N VAL A 144 -57.01 0.62 -72.61
CA VAL A 144 -55.95 -0.40 -72.70
C VAL A 144 -56.03 -1.39 -71.53
N VAL A 145 -55.45 -2.59 -71.70
CA VAL A 145 -55.34 -3.59 -70.63
C VAL A 145 -54.44 -3.05 -69.54
N ASP A 146 -54.89 -3.07 -68.29
CA ASP A 146 -54.15 -2.53 -67.16
C ASP A 146 -54.13 -3.51 -65.97
N GLY A 147 -53.02 -3.52 -65.24
CA GLY A 147 -52.91 -4.20 -63.96
C GLY A 147 -53.27 -3.23 -62.86
N ILE A 148 -54.26 -3.54 -62.03
CA ILE A 148 -54.65 -2.68 -60.90
C ILE A 148 -53.99 -3.20 -59.63
N VAL A 149 -53.31 -2.31 -58.88
CA VAL A 149 -52.64 -2.67 -57.62
C VAL A 149 -53.28 -1.96 -56.45
N VAL A 150 -53.51 -2.70 -55.35
CA VAL A 150 -54.06 -2.16 -54.11
C VAL A 150 -52.93 -1.99 -53.11
N HIS A 151 -52.73 -0.78 -52.61
CA HIS A 151 -51.74 -0.51 -51.57
C HIS A 151 -52.36 0.24 -50.39
N ALA A 152 -51.96 -0.11 -49.17
CA ALA A 152 -52.29 0.71 -48.01
C ALA A 152 -51.39 1.96 -47.97
N GLN A 153 -52.00 3.12 -47.73
CA GLN A 153 -51.29 4.37 -47.54
C GLN A 153 -50.91 4.49 -46.05
N ALA A 154 -49.62 4.45 -45.75
CA ALA A 154 -49.11 4.45 -44.36
C ALA A 154 -49.80 3.41 -43.45
N PRO A 155 -49.75 2.11 -43.81
CA PRO A 155 -50.37 1.08 -42.98
C PRO A 155 -49.76 1.07 -41.58
N PRO A 156 -50.55 0.72 -40.53
CA PRO A 156 -49.98 0.42 -39.23
C PRO A 156 -48.83 -0.59 -39.35
N PRO A 157 -47.75 -0.45 -38.57
CA PRO A 157 -46.54 -1.26 -38.76
C PRO A 157 -46.75 -2.76 -38.54
N TRP A 158 -47.87 -3.16 -37.93
CA TRP A 158 -48.25 -4.54 -37.67
C TRP A 158 -49.13 -5.16 -38.77
N LEU A 159 -49.61 -4.38 -39.74
CA LEU A 159 -50.57 -4.83 -40.74
C LEU A 159 -49.86 -5.13 -42.06
N ASP A 160 -50.05 -6.34 -42.57
CA ASP A 160 -49.63 -6.77 -43.90
C ASP A 160 -50.87 -6.85 -44.82
N LEU A 161 -50.76 -6.33 -46.05
CA LEU A 161 -51.81 -6.32 -47.05
C LEU A 161 -51.36 -7.09 -48.29
N THR A 162 -52.20 -8.02 -48.74
CA THR A 162 -52.05 -8.72 -50.02
C THR A 162 -53.37 -8.67 -50.79
N HIS A 163 -53.34 -8.86 -52.10
CA HIS A 163 -54.54 -8.93 -52.92
C HIS A 163 -54.33 -9.90 -54.09
N ASP A 164 -55.43 -10.39 -54.67
CA ASP A 164 -55.38 -11.22 -55.88
C ASP A 164 -54.91 -10.41 -57.09
N ASP A 165 -54.32 -11.07 -58.10
CA ASP A 165 -53.92 -10.42 -59.35
C ASP A 165 -55.12 -9.80 -60.09
N ALA A 166 -55.00 -8.52 -60.45
CA ALA A 166 -56.08 -7.73 -61.03
C ALA A 166 -55.71 -7.13 -62.40
N ASN A 167 -55.37 -7.99 -63.36
CA ASN A 167 -55.23 -7.59 -64.76
C ASN A 167 -56.61 -7.55 -65.42
N LEU A 168 -57.02 -6.38 -65.91
CA LEU A 168 -58.37 -6.12 -66.42
C LEU A 168 -58.32 -5.58 -67.85
N MET A 169 -59.15 -6.16 -68.71
CA MET A 169 -59.37 -5.67 -70.08
C MET A 169 -60.09 -4.30 -70.04
N PRO A 170 -60.01 -3.50 -71.12
CA PRO A 170 -60.73 -2.22 -71.22
C PRO A 170 -62.22 -2.37 -70.90
N GLY A 171 -62.72 -1.60 -69.94
CA GLY A 171 -64.12 -1.63 -69.51
C GLY A 171 -64.52 -2.83 -68.64
N GLU A 172 -63.63 -3.81 -68.44
CA GLU A 172 -63.89 -4.99 -67.61
C GLU A 172 -64.05 -4.60 -66.14
N ALA A 173 -65.06 -5.18 -65.48
CA ALA A 173 -65.25 -5.11 -64.05
C ALA A 173 -65.01 -6.49 -63.44
N ARG A 174 -64.18 -6.55 -62.40
CA ARG A 174 -63.84 -7.78 -61.68
C ARG A 174 -63.79 -7.53 -60.19
N THR A 175 -64.23 -8.52 -59.43
CA THR A 175 -64.11 -8.53 -57.98
C THR A 175 -62.74 -9.10 -57.58
N VAL A 176 -62.00 -8.37 -56.75
CA VAL A 176 -60.67 -8.73 -56.26
C VAL A 176 -60.71 -8.91 -54.76
N THR A 177 -60.19 -10.04 -54.27
CA THR A 177 -60.06 -10.28 -52.83
C THR A 177 -58.85 -9.54 -52.30
N VAL A 178 -59.04 -8.75 -51.26
CA VAL A 178 -57.96 -8.13 -50.50
C VAL A 178 -57.89 -8.82 -49.14
N THR A 179 -56.70 -9.26 -48.78
CA THR A 179 -56.41 -9.95 -47.53
C THR A 179 -55.57 -9.04 -46.63
N LEU A 180 -56.03 -8.87 -45.41
CA LEU A 180 -55.39 -8.09 -44.35
C LEU A 180 -54.95 -9.05 -43.24
N ALA A 181 -53.66 -9.11 -42.96
CA ALA A 181 -53.09 -10.01 -41.96
C ALA A 181 -52.27 -9.24 -40.93
N GLN A 182 -52.29 -9.72 -39.68
CA GLN A 182 -51.36 -9.26 -38.66
C GLN A 182 -49.98 -9.90 -38.90
N ARG A 183 -48.92 -9.10 -38.82
CA ARG A 183 -47.54 -9.57 -38.97
C ARG A 183 -47.19 -10.54 -37.84
N ALA A 184 -46.59 -11.68 -38.21
CA ALA A 184 -46.19 -12.72 -37.26
C ALA A 184 -45.27 -12.16 -36.16
N GLY A 185 -45.47 -12.62 -34.91
CA GLY A 185 -44.66 -12.25 -33.75
C GLY A 185 -44.92 -10.86 -33.18
N THR A 186 -45.81 -10.06 -33.78
CA THR A 186 -46.25 -8.78 -33.20
C THR A 186 -47.54 -8.99 -32.42
N MET A 187 -47.66 -8.45 -31.21
CA MET A 187 -48.93 -8.41 -30.49
C MET A 187 -49.56 -7.04 -30.70
N VAL A 188 -50.79 -7.04 -31.23
CA VAL A 188 -51.51 -5.83 -31.61
C VAL A 188 -52.63 -5.60 -30.64
N ALA A 189 -52.62 -4.44 -29.97
CA ALA A 189 -53.66 -4.07 -29.04
C ALA A 189 -55.03 -4.09 -29.73
N ALA A 190 -56.06 -4.54 -29.01
CA ALA A 190 -57.44 -4.54 -29.49
C ALA A 190 -57.86 -3.11 -29.82
N GLN A 191 -58.24 -2.87 -31.07
CA GLN A 191 -58.50 -1.54 -31.59
C GLN A 191 -59.29 -1.60 -32.89
N THR A 192 -59.93 -0.50 -33.25
CA THR A 192 -60.52 -0.30 -34.57
C THR A 192 -59.80 0.88 -35.24
N VAL A 193 -59.20 0.63 -36.41
CA VAL A 193 -58.41 1.62 -37.15
C VAL A 193 -58.93 1.71 -38.58
N THR A 194 -59.09 2.94 -39.08
CA THR A 194 -59.39 3.17 -40.49
C THR A 194 -58.09 3.15 -41.30
N VAL A 195 -57.97 2.20 -42.22
CA VAL A 195 -56.81 2.05 -43.11
C VAL A 195 -57.14 2.64 -44.47
N PRO A 196 -56.49 3.75 -44.88
CA PRO A 196 -56.64 4.29 -46.22
C PRO A 196 -55.90 3.39 -47.22
N LEU A 197 -56.60 3.01 -48.28
CA LEU A 197 -56.11 2.22 -49.40
C LEU A 197 -56.09 3.11 -50.66
N LEU A 198 -55.06 2.94 -51.47
CA LEU A 198 -54.93 3.52 -52.80
C LEU A 198 -54.98 2.40 -53.82
N VAL A 199 -56.00 2.42 -54.65
CA VAL A 199 -56.15 1.50 -55.78
C VAL A 199 -55.68 2.22 -57.03
N ARG A 200 -54.58 1.75 -57.63
CA ARG A 200 -53.87 2.47 -58.69
C ARG A 200 -53.64 1.62 -59.93
N SER A 201 -53.54 2.30 -61.07
CA SER A 201 -53.03 1.71 -62.31
C SER A 201 -51.56 1.31 -62.15
N SER A 202 -51.18 0.16 -62.71
CA SER A 202 -49.76 -0.25 -62.85
C SER A 202 -49.07 0.49 -63.98
N LEU A 203 -49.82 0.85 -65.02
CA LEU A 203 -49.31 1.60 -66.18
C LEU A 203 -49.01 3.07 -65.81
N ASP A 204 -49.89 3.73 -65.05
CA ASP A 204 -49.68 5.10 -64.56
C ASP A 204 -50.05 5.20 -63.06
N PRO A 205 -49.06 5.07 -62.14
CA PRO A 205 -49.29 5.14 -60.71
C PRO A 205 -49.90 6.46 -60.19
N SER A 206 -49.93 7.53 -61.01
CA SER A 206 -50.60 8.79 -60.66
C SER A 206 -52.13 8.69 -60.74
N LYS A 207 -52.65 7.68 -61.45
CA LYS A 207 -54.08 7.38 -61.56
C LYS A 207 -54.48 6.44 -60.42
N ALA A 208 -54.91 7.03 -59.31
CA ALA A 208 -55.30 6.31 -58.11
C ALA A 208 -56.68 6.74 -57.61
N ALA A 209 -57.46 5.76 -57.14
CA ALA A 209 -58.71 5.96 -56.44
C ALA A 209 -58.52 5.64 -54.93
N PRO A 210 -58.80 6.59 -54.02
CA PRO A 210 -58.73 6.34 -52.59
C PRO A 210 -59.95 5.57 -52.10
N VAL A 211 -59.72 4.59 -51.22
CA VAL A 211 -60.74 3.80 -50.52
C VAL A 211 -60.37 3.73 -49.04
N ALA A 212 -61.33 3.70 -48.13
CA ALA A 212 -61.06 3.54 -46.70
C ALA A 212 -61.76 2.28 -46.18
N VAL A 213 -61.04 1.48 -45.39
CA VAL A 213 -61.55 0.24 -44.78
C VAL A 213 -61.31 0.29 -43.28
N GLN A 214 -62.34 -0.01 -42.49
CA GLN A 214 -62.22 -0.15 -41.05
C GLN A 214 -61.68 -1.54 -40.71
N VAL A 215 -60.53 -1.58 -40.05
CA VAL A 215 -59.90 -2.82 -39.58
C VAL A 215 -60.09 -2.93 -38.07
N THR A 216 -60.75 -3.98 -37.61
CA THR A 216 -60.99 -4.25 -36.19
C THR A 216 -60.13 -5.42 -35.73
N VAL A 217 -59.30 -5.19 -34.72
CA VAL A 217 -58.58 -6.21 -33.97
C VAL A 217 -59.37 -6.50 -32.70
N PRO A 218 -60.00 -7.69 -32.57
CA PRO A 218 -60.83 -8.01 -31.41
C PRO A 218 -59.98 -8.20 -30.14
N ARG A 219 -60.64 -8.16 -28.98
CA ARG A 219 -60.03 -8.56 -27.71
C ARG A 219 -59.69 -10.05 -27.75
N TYR A 220 -58.46 -10.39 -27.38
CA TYR A 220 -57.94 -11.75 -27.32
C TYR A 220 -56.91 -11.87 -26.21
N GLY A 221 -56.92 -13.02 -25.53
CA GLY A 221 -55.93 -13.40 -24.52
C GLY A 221 -56.57 -14.13 -23.33
N PRO A 222 -55.81 -14.96 -22.61
CA PRO A 222 -56.27 -15.56 -21.38
C PRO A 222 -56.42 -14.50 -20.27
N PRO A 223 -57.11 -14.82 -19.15
CA PRO A 223 -57.06 -14.02 -17.93
C PRO A 223 -55.60 -13.80 -17.46
N PRO A 224 -55.28 -12.67 -16.83
CA PRO A 224 -53.94 -12.40 -16.35
C PRO A 224 -53.63 -13.27 -15.14
N THR A 225 -52.35 -13.41 -14.85
CA THR A 225 -51.90 -14.15 -13.66
C THR A 225 -51.47 -13.18 -12.57
N ALA A 226 -51.79 -13.49 -11.31
CA ALA A 226 -51.34 -12.73 -10.16
C ALA A 226 -50.32 -13.55 -9.37
N THR A 227 -49.16 -12.96 -9.05
CA THR A 227 -48.10 -13.64 -8.30
C THR A 227 -47.55 -12.74 -7.20
N ALA A 228 -47.41 -13.26 -5.99
CA ALA A 228 -46.90 -12.48 -4.86
C ALA A 228 -45.41 -12.75 -4.60
N ARG A 229 -44.67 -11.70 -4.22
CA ARG A 229 -43.24 -11.71 -3.95
C ARG A 229 -42.89 -10.91 -2.68
N PRO A 230 -42.25 -11.53 -1.68
CA PRO A 230 -42.05 -12.97 -1.53
C PRO A 230 -43.38 -13.71 -1.25
N HIS A 231 -43.42 -15.02 -1.50
CA HIS A 231 -44.58 -15.88 -1.18
C HIS A 231 -44.62 -16.33 0.30
N LEU A 232 -43.49 -16.17 1.02
CA LEU A 232 -43.32 -16.43 2.45
C LEU A 232 -42.64 -15.23 3.10
N LEU A 233 -43.27 -14.63 4.11
CA LEU A 233 -42.66 -13.63 4.99
C LEU A 233 -42.44 -14.22 6.37
N GLN A 234 -41.24 -14.00 6.92
CA GLN A 234 -40.91 -14.34 8.30
C GLN A 234 -40.68 -13.05 9.08
N LEU A 235 -41.43 -12.87 10.16
CA LEU A 235 -41.37 -11.72 11.05
C LEU A 235 -40.92 -12.18 12.44
N GLN A 236 -39.83 -11.61 12.94
CA GLN A 236 -39.32 -11.86 14.29
C GLN A 236 -39.58 -10.62 15.14
N ASP A 237 -40.35 -10.78 16.22
CA ASP A 237 -40.71 -9.69 17.14
C ASP A 237 -41.29 -8.45 16.43
N ALA A 238 -42.02 -8.68 15.34
CA ALA A 238 -42.60 -7.65 14.47
C ALA A 238 -44.06 -7.94 14.11
N THR A 239 -44.85 -6.87 14.02
CA THR A 239 -46.29 -6.89 13.72
C THR A 239 -46.62 -6.34 12.34
N GLU A 240 -45.64 -5.81 11.60
CA GLU A 240 -45.85 -5.14 10.32
C GLU A 240 -45.00 -5.79 9.23
N GLY A 241 -45.52 -5.79 7.99
CA GLY A 241 -44.82 -6.33 6.84
C GLY A 241 -45.31 -5.75 5.52
N THR A 242 -44.53 -5.97 4.46
CA THR A 242 -44.87 -5.53 3.11
C THR A 242 -44.46 -6.57 2.07
N PHE A 243 -45.26 -6.75 1.03
CA PHE A 243 -44.93 -7.59 -0.12
C PHE A 243 -45.46 -6.96 -1.42
N THR A 244 -45.06 -7.51 -2.57
CA THR A 244 -45.47 -7.03 -3.89
C THR A 244 -46.31 -8.10 -4.58
N VAL A 245 -47.38 -7.70 -5.26
CA VAL A 245 -48.15 -8.56 -6.17
C VAL A 245 -47.94 -8.09 -7.61
N THR A 246 -47.45 -8.99 -8.46
CA THR A 246 -47.30 -8.77 -9.90
C THR A 246 -48.54 -9.29 -10.62
N LEU A 247 -49.26 -8.41 -11.33
CA LEU A 247 -50.31 -8.76 -12.26
C LEU A 247 -49.72 -8.84 -13.67
N ASP A 248 -49.75 -10.01 -14.30
CA ASP A 248 -49.16 -10.25 -15.62
C ASP A 248 -50.24 -10.39 -16.70
N ASN A 249 -50.35 -9.38 -17.56
CA ASN A 249 -51.27 -9.30 -18.71
C ASN A 249 -50.51 -9.41 -20.05
N ARG A 250 -49.29 -9.98 -20.06
CA ARG A 250 -48.47 -10.10 -21.27
C ARG A 250 -49.09 -10.96 -22.37
N ALA A 251 -50.02 -11.84 -22.00
CA ALA A 251 -50.69 -12.76 -22.92
C ALA A 251 -51.99 -12.18 -23.52
N ALA A 252 -52.44 -11.00 -23.10
CA ALA A 252 -53.66 -10.37 -23.63
C ALA A 252 -53.37 -9.06 -24.35
N ASN A 253 -54.14 -8.81 -25.41
CA ASN A 253 -53.96 -7.65 -26.26
C ASN A 253 -54.83 -6.45 -25.86
N PHE A 254 -55.39 -6.41 -24.66
CA PHE A 254 -56.23 -5.29 -24.22
C PHE A 254 -55.91 -4.93 -22.77
N PRO A 255 -56.05 -3.64 -22.39
CA PRO A 255 -55.84 -3.21 -21.02
C PRO A 255 -56.93 -3.75 -20.11
N ARG A 256 -56.56 -4.03 -18.86
CA ARG A 256 -57.46 -4.56 -17.82
C ARG A 256 -57.42 -3.68 -16.57
N HIS A 257 -58.53 -3.60 -15.86
CA HIS A 257 -58.66 -2.76 -14.66
C HIS A 257 -59.01 -3.61 -13.44
N TYR A 258 -58.07 -3.72 -12.50
CA TYR A 258 -58.28 -4.52 -11.29
C TYR A 258 -58.47 -3.63 -10.07
N ARG A 259 -59.55 -3.87 -9.34
CA ARG A 259 -59.68 -3.42 -7.94
C ARG A 259 -59.19 -4.54 -7.03
N LEU A 260 -58.15 -4.26 -6.25
CA LEU A 260 -57.48 -5.23 -5.40
C LEU A 260 -57.95 -5.12 -3.94
N ALA A 261 -58.16 -6.27 -3.32
CA ALA A 261 -58.47 -6.40 -1.90
C ALA A 261 -57.63 -7.54 -1.29
N VAL A 262 -57.30 -7.43 -0.01
CA VAL A 262 -56.62 -8.49 0.72
C VAL A 262 -57.64 -9.17 1.61
N GLN A 263 -57.69 -10.50 1.56
CA GLN A 263 -58.46 -11.34 2.45
C GLN A 263 -57.52 -12.11 3.37
N ASP A 264 -57.90 -12.18 4.63
CA ASP A 264 -57.27 -13.01 5.66
C ASP A 264 -58.32 -14.00 6.15
N ALA A 265 -58.01 -15.30 6.15
CA ALA A 265 -58.95 -16.34 6.57
C ALA A 265 -59.37 -16.20 8.04
N GLU A 266 -58.52 -15.57 8.86
CA GLU A 266 -58.76 -15.35 10.29
C GLU A 266 -59.35 -13.95 10.60
N ASP A 267 -59.48 -13.06 9.61
CA ASP A 267 -59.98 -11.67 9.72
C ASP A 267 -59.32 -10.85 10.85
N VAL A 268 -58.01 -11.05 11.06
CA VAL A 268 -57.22 -10.42 12.14
C VAL A 268 -56.10 -9.54 11.60
N VAL A 269 -55.72 -9.71 10.32
CA VAL A 269 -54.72 -8.89 9.65
C VAL A 269 -55.38 -7.69 8.97
N ARG A 270 -54.89 -6.49 9.30
CA ARG A 270 -55.26 -5.27 8.56
C ARG A 270 -54.27 -5.08 7.41
N ALA A 271 -54.76 -4.95 6.19
CA ALA A 271 -53.89 -4.78 5.03
C ALA A 271 -54.44 -3.73 4.06
N ASP A 272 -53.51 -2.99 3.44
CA ASP A 272 -53.78 -1.93 2.49
C ASP A 272 -52.98 -2.18 1.20
N VAL A 273 -53.65 -2.05 0.05
CA VAL A 273 -53.05 -2.15 -1.27
C VAL A 273 -52.81 -0.75 -1.83
N VAL A 274 -51.59 -0.48 -2.31
CA VAL A 274 -51.20 0.84 -2.81
C VAL A 274 -50.62 0.72 -4.23
N PRO A 275 -51.33 1.19 -5.28
CA PRO A 275 -52.71 1.71 -5.28
C PRO A 275 -53.79 0.61 -5.15
N PRO A 276 -55.01 0.91 -4.67
CA PRO A 276 -56.10 -0.08 -4.51
C PRO A 276 -56.76 -0.49 -5.83
N SER A 277 -56.53 0.27 -6.90
CA SER A 277 -56.96 -0.04 -8.26
C SER A 277 -55.79 0.16 -9.20
N VAL A 278 -55.62 -0.73 -10.17
CA VAL A 278 -54.50 -0.73 -11.09
C VAL A 278 -54.95 -1.06 -12.50
N ASP A 279 -54.50 -0.24 -13.46
CA ASP A 279 -54.62 -0.51 -14.88
C ASP A 279 -53.41 -1.34 -15.31
N VAL A 280 -53.64 -2.51 -15.88
CA VAL A 280 -52.60 -3.38 -16.44
C VAL A 280 -52.68 -3.26 -17.96
N PRO A 281 -51.74 -2.58 -18.62
CA PRO A 281 -51.78 -2.39 -20.06
C PRO A 281 -51.75 -3.71 -20.83
N ALA A 282 -52.21 -3.67 -22.08
CA ALA A 282 -52.10 -4.80 -23.00
C ALA A 282 -50.63 -5.21 -23.14
N GLY A 283 -50.29 -6.47 -22.90
CA GLY A 283 -48.92 -6.92 -23.09
C GLY A 283 -47.93 -6.62 -21.98
N GLU A 284 -48.38 -6.06 -20.88
CA GLU A 284 -47.51 -5.61 -19.80
C GLU A 284 -47.80 -6.35 -18.49
N ALA A 285 -46.92 -6.12 -17.51
CA ALA A 285 -47.12 -6.58 -16.14
C ALA A 285 -46.93 -5.40 -15.20
N VAL A 286 -47.73 -5.32 -14.14
CA VAL A 286 -47.69 -4.23 -13.15
C VAL A 286 -47.51 -4.80 -11.75
N ASP A 287 -46.62 -4.17 -10.98
CA ASP A 287 -46.35 -4.49 -9.60
C ASP A 287 -47.13 -3.57 -8.66
N VAL A 288 -47.83 -4.15 -7.69
CA VAL A 288 -48.59 -3.42 -6.66
C VAL A 288 -48.08 -3.78 -5.28
N ARG A 289 -47.87 -2.79 -4.42
CA ARG A 289 -47.37 -3.01 -3.06
C ARG A 289 -48.52 -3.21 -2.09
N VAL A 290 -48.40 -4.23 -1.25
CA VAL A 290 -49.31 -4.51 -0.14
C VAL A 290 -48.58 -4.27 1.17
N ARG A 291 -49.21 -3.52 2.06
CA ARG A 291 -48.76 -3.31 3.44
C ARG A 291 -49.73 -3.98 4.38
N PHE A 292 -49.25 -4.59 5.45
CA PHE A 292 -50.14 -5.21 6.44
C PHE A 292 -49.61 -5.05 7.86
N THR A 293 -50.54 -5.12 8.80
CA THR A 293 -50.32 -5.16 10.24
C THR A 293 -51.08 -6.34 10.82
N ALA A 294 -50.38 -7.23 11.51
CA ALA A 294 -50.92 -8.43 12.15
C ALA A 294 -50.61 -8.41 13.66
N PRO A 295 -51.57 -8.73 14.54
CA PRO A 295 -51.32 -8.85 15.98
C PRO A 295 -50.22 -9.87 16.28
N ALA A 296 -49.37 -9.55 17.26
CA ALA A 296 -48.29 -10.44 17.68
C ALA A 296 -48.84 -11.74 18.31
N PRO A 297 -48.21 -12.90 18.07
CA PRO A 297 -48.51 -14.12 18.81
C PRO A 297 -48.10 -13.98 20.29
N ALA A 298 -48.58 -14.91 21.14
CA ALA A 298 -48.16 -14.94 22.55
C ALA A 298 -46.63 -15.15 22.67
N PRO A 299 -45.95 -14.58 23.69
CA PRO A 299 -44.50 -14.67 23.84
C PRO A 299 -43.96 -16.11 23.74
N GLY A 300 -42.88 -16.29 22.99
CA GLY A 300 -42.27 -17.59 22.73
C GLY A 300 -43.08 -18.50 21.79
N ARG A 301 -44.16 -18.00 21.16
CA ARG A 301 -44.96 -18.74 20.19
C ARG A 301 -44.72 -18.26 18.76
N GLU A 302 -45.01 -19.18 17.84
CA GLU A 302 -45.08 -18.95 16.41
C GLU A 302 -46.55 -18.94 15.97
N ALA A 303 -46.91 -18.03 15.06
CA ALA A 303 -48.20 -18.03 14.36
C ALA A 303 -47.98 -17.95 12.85
N THR A 304 -48.77 -18.71 12.09
CA THR A 304 -48.71 -18.76 10.63
C THR A 304 -50.05 -18.36 10.05
N ARG A 305 -50.06 -17.38 9.14
CA ARG A 305 -51.27 -16.81 8.51
C ARG A 305 -51.15 -16.81 7.00
N GLN A 306 -52.28 -16.95 6.31
CA GLN A 306 -52.33 -16.89 4.86
C GLN A 306 -53.14 -15.67 4.42
N LEU A 307 -52.48 -14.75 3.72
CA LEU A 307 -53.10 -13.60 3.09
C LEU A 307 -53.34 -13.89 1.62
N THR A 308 -54.56 -13.67 1.15
CA THR A 308 -54.93 -13.82 -0.27
C THR A 308 -55.27 -12.45 -0.83
N VAL A 309 -54.51 -11.99 -1.83
CA VAL A 309 -54.82 -10.79 -2.58
C VAL A 309 -55.73 -11.19 -3.72
N GLU A 310 -56.94 -10.66 -3.75
CA GLU A 310 -57.92 -10.89 -4.80
C GLU A 310 -58.12 -9.61 -5.62
N GLY A 311 -58.23 -9.78 -6.94
CA GLY A 311 -58.62 -8.73 -7.87
C GLY A 311 -59.79 -9.19 -8.72
N SER A 312 -60.74 -8.31 -9.00
CA SER A 312 -61.84 -8.58 -9.93
C SER A 312 -61.85 -7.56 -11.07
N ASP A 313 -62.05 -8.06 -12.29
CA ASP A 313 -62.32 -7.28 -13.50
C ASP A 313 -63.50 -7.93 -14.25
N GLU A 314 -64.00 -7.28 -15.32
CA GLU A 314 -65.10 -7.78 -16.17
C GLU A 314 -64.82 -9.18 -16.75
N ASP A 315 -63.56 -9.51 -16.99
CA ASP A 315 -63.12 -10.78 -17.60
C ASP A 315 -62.79 -11.89 -16.59
N GLY A 316 -62.94 -11.63 -15.29
CA GLY A 316 -62.82 -12.63 -14.23
C GLY A 316 -61.85 -12.27 -13.10
N PRO A 317 -61.89 -13.05 -12.00
CA PRO A 317 -61.06 -12.78 -10.83
C PRO A 317 -59.63 -13.28 -11.01
N VAL A 318 -58.71 -12.64 -10.29
CA VAL A 318 -57.32 -13.07 -10.09
C VAL A 318 -57.01 -13.15 -8.61
N SER A 319 -56.14 -14.08 -8.21
CA SER A 319 -55.74 -14.21 -6.81
C SER A 319 -54.26 -14.59 -6.67
N ALA A 320 -53.64 -14.10 -5.60
CA ALA A 320 -52.28 -14.45 -5.20
C ALA A 320 -52.21 -14.61 -3.68
N ALA A 321 -51.63 -15.73 -3.21
CA ALA A 321 -51.50 -16.00 -1.78
C ALA A 321 -50.08 -15.76 -1.26
N VAL A 322 -49.97 -15.30 -0.01
CA VAL A 322 -48.74 -15.11 0.74
C VAL A 322 -48.89 -15.72 2.13
N THR A 323 -47.88 -16.46 2.57
CA THR A 323 -47.82 -16.99 3.93
C THR A 323 -46.98 -16.05 4.80
N VAL A 324 -47.49 -15.67 5.97
CA VAL A 324 -46.79 -14.86 6.97
C VAL A 324 -46.57 -15.70 8.21
N VAL A 325 -45.32 -15.86 8.62
CA VAL A 325 -44.91 -16.58 9.84
C VAL A 325 -44.37 -15.55 10.83
N GLN A 326 -45.03 -15.38 11.97
CA GLN A 326 -44.63 -14.49 13.05
C GLN A 326 -44.06 -15.29 14.21
N ARG A 327 -42.91 -14.88 14.73
CA ARG A 327 -42.27 -15.45 15.93
C ARG A 327 -42.08 -14.36 16.96
N THR A 328 -42.40 -14.67 18.22
CA THR A 328 -42.08 -13.79 19.34
C THR A 328 -41.09 -14.46 20.28
N SER A 329 -40.16 -13.66 20.80
CA SER A 329 -39.22 -14.07 21.83
C SER A 329 -39.96 -14.43 23.13
N PRO A 330 -39.45 -15.39 23.93
CA PRO A 330 -40.04 -15.73 25.22
C PRO A 330 -39.97 -14.54 26.18
N GLU A 331 -40.99 -14.41 27.03
CA GLU A 331 -41.04 -13.40 28.08
C GLU A 331 -39.95 -13.70 29.12
N VAL A 332 -38.90 -12.88 29.16
CA VAL A 332 -37.80 -13.00 30.13
C VAL A 332 -38.31 -12.44 31.46
N ALA A 333 -38.37 -13.28 32.49
CA ALA A 333 -38.70 -12.83 33.84
C ALA A 333 -37.71 -11.74 34.28
N PRO A 334 -38.16 -10.61 34.84
CA PRO A 334 -37.26 -9.53 35.25
C PRO A 334 -36.27 -10.05 36.29
N GLU A 335 -34.98 -9.87 36.01
CA GLU A 335 -33.93 -10.13 37.00
C GLU A 335 -34.16 -9.21 38.21
N PRO A 336 -34.09 -9.72 39.45
CA PRO A 336 -34.46 -8.97 40.65
C PRO A 336 -33.60 -7.73 40.87
N PHE A 337 -32.33 -7.79 40.46
CA PHE A 337 -31.40 -6.65 40.49
C PHE A 337 -30.44 -6.72 39.29
N THR A 338 -29.94 -5.57 38.86
CA THR A 338 -28.94 -5.45 37.80
C THR A 338 -27.63 -4.87 38.34
N VAL A 339 -26.51 -5.18 37.68
CA VAL A 339 -25.19 -4.71 38.10
C VAL A 339 -24.51 -4.01 36.94
N ARG A 340 -23.92 -2.84 37.21
CA ARG A 340 -23.08 -2.14 36.23
C ARG A 340 -21.85 -1.52 36.86
N MET A 341 -20.80 -1.38 36.08
CA MET A 341 -19.56 -0.69 36.46
C MET A 341 -19.47 0.69 35.83
N GLU A 342 -18.97 1.66 36.59
CA GLU A 342 -18.75 3.05 36.15
C GLU A 342 -17.36 3.56 36.59
N PRO A 343 -16.41 3.80 35.66
CA PRO A 343 -16.42 3.37 34.26
C PRO A 343 -16.17 1.85 34.12
N SER A 344 -16.68 1.23 33.05
CA SER A 344 -16.37 -0.16 32.70
C SER A 344 -15.03 -0.32 31.98
N HIS A 345 -14.44 0.77 31.47
CA HIS A 345 -13.12 0.80 30.83
C HIS A 345 -12.15 1.65 31.64
N LEU A 346 -11.13 1.00 32.19
CA LEU A 346 -10.12 1.59 33.07
C LEU A 346 -8.81 1.79 32.31
N ARG A 347 -8.09 2.88 32.61
CA ARG A 347 -6.75 3.13 32.08
C ARG A 347 -5.75 3.26 33.23
N ALA A 348 -4.72 2.44 33.21
CA ALA A 348 -3.63 2.43 34.17
C ALA A 348 -2.30 2.74 33.48
N GLU A 349 -1.46 3.54 34.15
CA GLU A 349 -0.07 3.76 33.75
C GLU A 349 0.86 3.07 34.77
N GLY A 350 1.69 2.14 34.28
CA GLY A 350 2.57 1.36 35.14
C GLY A 350 1.82 0.46 36.13
N ASP A 351 2.08 0.65 37.42
CA ASP A 351 1.54 -0.15 38.54
C ASP A 351 0.53 0.66 39.39
N GLN A 352 -0.09 1.68 38.80
CA GLN A 352 -1.09 2.47 39.50
C GLN A 352 -2.41 1.70 39.65
N ALA A 353 -3.03 1.84 40.83
CA ALA A 353 -4.39 1.39 41.06
C ALA A 353 -5.39 2.38 40.45
N VAL A 354 -6.39 1.87 39.74
CA VAL A 354 -7.43 2.66 39.08
C VAL A 354 -8.75 2.47 39.81
N ALA A 355 -9.43 3.58 40.11
CA ALA A 355 -10.71 3.58 40.80
C ALA A 355 -11.88 3.38 39.83
N PHE A 356 -12.90 2.66 40.29
CA PHE A 356 -14.18 2.49 39.60
C PHE A 356 -15.31 2.26 40.61
N ASP A 357 -16.54 2.45 40.16
CA ASP A 357 -17.74 2.24 40.95
C ASP A 357 -18.50 1.01 40.47
N VAL A 358 -18.98 0.20 41.40
CA VAL A 358 -19.95 -0.87 41.12
C VAL A 358 -21.32 -0.40 41.61
N ILE A 359 -22.28 -0.37 40.70
CA ILE A 359 -23.66 0.02 40.99
C ILE A 359 -24.53 -1.22 40.93
N VAL A 360 -25.11 -1.57 42.07
CA VAL A 360 -26.11 -2.64 42.19
C VAL A 360 -27.48 -1.99 42.28
N ASP A 361 -28.31 -2.25 41.28
CA ASP A 361 -29.61 -1.62 41.09
C ASP A 361 -30.74 -2.62 41.36
N ASN A 362 -31.34 -2.50 42.54
CA ASN A 362 -32.47 -3.29 43.01
C ASN A 362 -33.79 -2.49 42.91
N ARG A 363 -33.91 -1.57 41.93
CA ARG A 363 -35.13 -0.77 41.76
C ARG A 363 -36.33 -1.58 41.26
N ALA A 364 -36.10 -2.72 40.63
CA ALA A 364 -37.15 -3.59 40.09
C ALA A 364 -37.83 -4.45 41.17
N ALA A 365 -37.14 -4.77 42.27
CA ALA A 365 -37.71 -5.55 43.37
C ALA A 365 -38.21 -4.66 44.52
N SER A 366 -39.24 -5.11 45.21
CA SER A 366 -39.77 -4.47 46.43
C SER A 366 -39.02 -4.88 47.70
N GLU A 367 -38.33 -6.02 47.68
CA GLU A 367 -37.63 -6.58 48.84
C GLU A 367 -36.14 -6.23 48.82
N ALA A 368 -35.54 -6.15 50.01
CA ALA A 368 -34.10 -5.92 50.14
C ALA A 368 -33.32 -7.21 49.84
N VAL A 369 -32.19 -7.08 49.15
CA VAL A 369 -31.33 -8.22 48.77
C VAL A 369 -29.97 -8.06 49.43
N ALA A 370 -29.52 -9.09 50.15
CA ALA A 370 -28.15 -9.17 50.65
C ALA A 370 -27.25 -9.65 49.51
N VAL A 371 -26.18 -8.90 49.23
CA VAL A 371 -25.27 -9.20 48.11
C VAL A 371 -23.81 -9.22 48.57
N GLU A 372 -23.03 -10.06 47.91
CA GLU A 372 -21.58 -10.15 48.01
C GLU A 372 -20.93 -9.81 46.66
N LEU A 373 -19.88 -8.97 46.71
CA LEU A 373 -19.08 -8.52 45.58
C LEU A 373 -17.76 -9.29 45.53
N ALA A 374 -17.44 -9.82 44.37
CA ALA A 374 -16.13 -10.39 44.08
C ALA A 374 -15.63 -9.95 42.70
N GLY A 375 -14.33 -9.71 42.58
CA GLY A 375 -13.68 -9.52 41.29
C GLY A 375 -13.22 -10.87 40.73
N ARG A 376 -13.53 -11.14 39.47
CA ARG A 376 -13.15 -12.35 38.74
C ARG A 376 -12.23 -11.95 37.58
N ASP A 377 -11.00 -12.44 37.61
CA ASP A 377 -10.05 -12.31 36.51
C ASP A 377 -9.56 -13.72 36.12
N PRO A 378 -9.89 -14.20 34.90
CA PRO A 378 -9.48 -15.53 34.45
C PRO A 378 -7.95 -15.70 34.40
N GLN A 379 -7.19 -14.62 34.24
CA GLN A 379 -5.73 -14.65 34.15
C GLN A 379 -5.02 -14.41 35.50
N ARG A 380 -5.76 -14.00 36.54
CA ARG A 380 -5.23 -13.68 37.88
C ARG A 380 -4.12 -12.63 37.87
N LEU A 381 -4.20 -11.67 36.95
CA LEU A 381 -3.29 -10.55 36.79
C LEU A 381 -3.84 -9.25 37.40
N VAL A 382 -5.14 -9.15 37.61
CA VAL A 382 -5.84 -8.00 38.21
C VAL A 382 -6.24 -8.33 39.64
N ALA A 383 -5.82 -7.48 40.57
CA ALA A 383 -6.21 -7.51 41.97
C ALA A 383 -7.28 -6.45 42.23
N PHE A 384 -8.29 -6.81 43.03
CA PHE A 384 -9.43 -5.96 43.34
C PHE A 384 -9.46 -5.63 44.82
N SER A 385 -9.84 -4.39 45.16
CA SER A 385 -10.19 -4.01 46.53
C SER A 385 -11.51 -3.24 46.51
N PHE A 386 -12.52 -3.77 47.20
CA PHE A 386 -13.84 -3.15 47.31
C PHE A 386 -13.96 -2.42 48.66
N GLY A 387 -14.59 -1.24 48.68
CA GLY A 387 -14.87 -0.54 49.91
C GLY A 387 -15.78 -1.33 50.85
N HIS A 388 -16.70 -2.11 50.28
CA HIS A 388 -17.55 -3.07 50.98
C HIS A 388 -17.68 -4.33 50.12
N ALA A 389 -17.35 -5.50 50.66
CA ALA A 389 -17.50 -6.77 49.93
C ALA A 389 -18.88 -7.39 50.14
N GLN A 390 -19.58 -7.08 51.23
CA GLN A 390 -20.91 -7.60 51.55
C GLN A 390 -21.80 -6.46 52.08
N PHE A 391 -23.01 -6.33 51.53
CA PHE A 391 -23.96 -5.28 51.91
C PHE A 391 -25.39 -5.62 51.47
N VAL A 392 -26.38 -4.88 51.97
CA VAL A 392 -27.80 -5.09 51.64
C VAL A 392 -28.29 -3.94 50.78
N VAL A 393 -28.87 -4.25 49.61
CA VAL A 393 -29.48 -3.26 48.71
C VAL A 393 -31.00 -3.23 48.95
N PRO A 394 -31.55 -2.12 49.50
CA PRO A 394 -32.99 -2.02 49.71
C PRO A 394 -33.77 -2.12 48.40
N GLY A 395 -34.96 -2.73 48.43
CA GLY A 395 -35.88 -2.72 47.29
C GLY A 395 -36.24 -1.29 46.87
N GLY A 396 -36.39 -1.07 45.57
CA GLY A 396 -36.66 0.26 45.00
C GLY A 396 -35.45 1.20 44.98
N LYS A 397 -34.23 0.73 45.30
CA LYS A 397 -33.02 1.57 45.37
C LYS A 397 -31.85 0.98 44.58
N ALA A 398 -30.88 1.83 44.27
CA ALA A 398 -29.56 1.44 43.78
C ALA A 398 -28.49 1.86 44.80
N MET A 399 -27.47 1.03 44.95
CA MET A 399 -26.32 1.30 45.82
C MET A 399 -25.03 1.29 45.02
N ARG A 400 -24.11 2.18 45.40
CA ARG A 400 -22.80 2.36 44.79
C ARG A 400 -21.71 1.91 45.75
N VAL A 401 -20.79 1.09 45.27
CA VAL A 401 -19.61 0.65 46.00
C VAL A 401 -18.36 1.08 45.25
N HIS A 402 -17.52 1.87 45.91
CA HIS A 402 -16.21 2.25 45.38
C HIS A 402 -15.27 1.05 45.40
N ALA A 403 -14.52 0.86 44.32
CA ALA A 403 -13.55 -0.21 44.17
C ALA A 403 -12.27 0.30 43.49
N LEU A 404 -11.16 -0.42 43.71
CA LEU A 404 -9.90 -0.22 43.01
C LEU A 404 -9.50 -1.50 42.29
N ALA A 405 -9.00 -1.37 41.07
CA ALA A 405 -8.33 -2.42 40.33
C ALA A 405 -6.85 -2.08 40.20
N ARG A 406 -5.96 -3.04 40.50
CA ARG A 406 -4.51 -2.90 40.32
C ARG A 406 -3.97 -4.10 39.56
N THR A 407 -2.94 -3.88 38.76
CA THR A 407 -2.42 -4.94 37.90
C THR A 407 -0.95 -4.69 37.56
N ALA A 408 -0.17 -5.76 37.39
CA ALA A 408 1.26 -5.62 37.12
C ALA A 408 1.51 -5.00 35.73
N PRO A 409 2.47 -4.07 35.57
CA PRO A 409 2.75 -3.45 34.28
C PRO A 409 3.21 -4.49 33.24
N PRO A 410 2.85 -4.33 31.95
CA PRO A 410 3.41 -5.14 30.87
C PRO A 410 4.88 -4.79 30.61
N ALA A 411 5.49 -5.41 29.60
CA ALA A 411 6.87 -5.12 29.22
C ALA A 411 7.06 -3.62 28.89
N PRO A 412 8.24 -3.02 29.18
CA PRO A 412 8.46 -1.60 28.94
C PRO A 412 8.20 -1.20 27.47
N GLY A 413 7.38 -0.17 27.26
CA GLY A 413 7.02 0.34 25.94
C GLY A 413 5.89 -0.42 25.26
N THR A 414 5.24 -1.38 25.93
CA THR A 414 4.06 -2.08 25.42
C THR A 414 2.81 -1.70 26.23
N SER A 415 1.65 -1.91 25.62
CA SER A 415 0.36 -1.88 26.30
C SER A 415 -0.20 -3.30 26.39
N ALA A 416 -1.02 -3.55 27.41
CA ALA A 416 -1.78 -4.78 27.55
C ALA A 416 -3.21 -4.45 27.98
N SER A 417 -4.18 -5.13 27.39
CA SER A 417 -5.59 -5.04 27.76
C SER A 417 -5.98 -6.30 28.52
N ARG A 418 -6.56 -6.16 29.71
CA ARG A 418 -6.92 -7.27 30.60
C ARG A 418 -8.42 -7.24 30.88
N PRO A 419 -9.21 -8.18 30.33
CA PRO A 419 -10.63 -8.27 30.66
C PRO A 419 -10.81 -8.80 32.07
N PHE A 420 -11.80 -8.30 32.77
CA PHE A 420 -12.21 -8.79 34.09
C PHE A 420 -13.73 -8.67 34.25
N SER A 421 -14.30 -9.29 35.27
CA SER A 421 -15.69 -9.06 35.65
C SER A 421 -15.81 -8.82 37.15
N VAL A 422 -16.83 -8.05 37.53
CA VAL A 422 -17.30 -7.98 38.91
C VAL A 422 -18.53 -8.84 39.02
N VAL A 423 -18.48 -9.82 39.91
CA VAL A 423 -19.57 -10.73 40.22
C VAL A 423 -20.27 -10.23 41.47
N VAL A 424 -21.60 -10.12 41.38
CA VAL A 424 -22.45 -9.85 42.53
C VAL A 424 -23.32 -11.08 42.75
N THR A 425 -23.28 -11.65 43.93
CA THR A 425 -24.09 -12.81 44.29
C THR A 425 -25.00 -12.52 45.47
N ASP A 426 -26.23 -13.02 45.44
CA ASP A 426 -27.16 -13.03 46.58
C ASP A 426 -27.16 -14.37 47.34
N GLY A 427 -26.25 -15.29 46.98
CA GLY A 427 -26.15 -16.65 47.51
C GLY A 427 -26.88 -17.71 46.68
N GLU A 428 -27.85 -17.32 45.85
CA GLU A 428 -28.55 -18.24 44.92
C GLU A 428 -28.23 -17.93 43.46
N ARG A 429 -28.01 -16.65 43.15
CA ARG A 429 -27.78 -16.11 41.81
C ARG A 429 -26.44 -15.39 41.75
N GLU A 430 -25.82 -15.40 40.58
CA GLU A 430 -24.65 -14.59 40.25
C GLU A 430 -25.00 -13.69 39.06
N VAL A 431 -24.79 -12.38 39.21
CA VAL A 431 -24.90 -11.40 38.13
C VAL A 431 -23.52 -10.81 37.89
N GLU A 432 -23.04 -10.88 36.64
CA GLU A 432 -21.72 -10.40 36.26
C GLU A 432 -21.80 -9.06 35.51
N SER A 433 -20.89 -8.14 35.84
CA SER A 433 -20.65 -6.92 35.07
C SER A 433 -19.24 -6.95 34.48
N PRO A 434 -19.08 -6.99 33.14
CA PRO A 434 -17.76 -7.04 32.52
C PRO A 434 -17.07 -5.67 32.52
N GLY A 435 -15.76 -5.70 32.71
CA GLY A 435 -14.87 -4.54 32.64
C GLY A 435 -13.58 -4.84 31.88
N LEU A 436 -12.87 -3.79 31.50
CA LEU A 436 -11.60 -3.86 30.79
C LEU A 436 -10.60 -2.89 31.43
N ILE A 437 -9.38 -3.34 31.71
CA ILE A 437 -8.29 -2.46 32.13
C ILE A 437 -7.17 -2.45 31.10
N ASP A 438 -6.90 -1.26 30.54
CA ASP A 438 -5.75 -1.01 29.66
C ASP A 438 -4.58 -0.49 30.48
N VAL A 439 -3.46 -1.18 30.39
CA VAL A 439 -2.25 -0.88 31.14
C VAL A 439 -1.16 -0.53 30.16
N THR A 440 -0.58 0.66 30.28
CA THR A 440 0.56 1.08 29.46
C THR A 440 1.81 1.17 30.32
N ALA A 441 2.88 0.49 29.89
CA ALA A 441 4.20 0.64 30.50
C ALA A 441 5.03 1.62 29.66
N SER A 442 5.59 2.65 30.29
CA SER A 442 6.52 3.57 29.62
C SER A 442 7.72 2.81 29.03
N ALA A 443 8.21 3.26 27.88
CA ALA A 443 9.42 2.70 27.28
C ALA A 443 10.63 2.86 28.22
N SER A 444 11.60 1.93 28.15
CA SER A 444 12.84 2.06 28.94
C SER A 444 13.55 3.37 28.55
N PRO A 445 14.02 4.19 29.51
CA PRO A 445 14.62 5.48 29.21
C PRO A 445 15.84 5.40 28.27
N ILE A 446 16.54 4.25 28.22
CA ILE A 446 17.67 4.07 27.30
C ILE A 446 17.25 4.03 25.81
N THR A 447 15.99 3.68 25.49
CA THR A 447 15.54 3.62 24.08
C THR A 447 15.43 4.99 23.45
N THR A 448 15.17 6.01 24.26
CA THR A 448 15.08 7.41 23.82
C THR A 448 16.40 8.15 24.01
N ALA A 449 17.39 7.52 24.66
CA ALA A 449 18.66 8.14 24.97
C ALA A 449 19.56 8.24 23.74
N ARG A 450 20.35 9.31 23.65
CA ARG A 450 21.40 9.46 22.64
C ARG A 450 22.76 9.57 23.31
N LEU A 451 23.76 8.94 22.70
CA LEU A 451 25.14 9.00 23.16
C LEU A 451 25.95 9.81 22.16
N GLN A 452 26.70 10.81 22.64
CA GLN A 452 27.55 11.64 21.80
C GLN A 452 28.95 11.77 22.41
N VAL A 453 29.98 11.84 21.56
CA VAL A 453 31.37 11.99 21.99
C VAL A 453 31.94 13.25 21.35
N HIS A 454 32.43 14.16 22.18
CA HIS A 454 32.92 15.49 21.79
C HIS A 454 34.39 15.69 22.18
N PRO A 455 35.26 16.08 21.24
CA PRO A 455 35.02 16.19 19.79
C PRO A 455 34.91 14.80 19.12
N ALA A 456 34.25 14.72 17.96
CA ALA A 456 34.18 13.47 17.19
C ALA A 456 35.56 13.03 16.65
N THR A 457 36.47 13.98 16.40
CA THR A 457 37.86 13.72 16.01
C THR A 457 38.79 14.53 16.89
N LEU A 458 39.67 13.87 17.62
CA LEU A 458 40.66 14.49 18.49
C LEU A 458 42.05 14.29 17.89
N THR A 459 42.69 15.38 17.48
CA THR A 459 44.06 15.37 16.96
C THR A 459 45.02 15.92 18.01
N THR A 460 46.05 15.16 18.37
CA THR A 460 47.03 15.57 19.39
C THR A 460 48.44 15.10 19.06
N ALA A 461 49.45 15.86 19.50
CA ALA A 461 50.85 15.41 19.50
C ALA A 461 51.23 14.71 20.81
N ALA A 462 50.33 14.68 21.80
CA ALA A 462 50.55 14.05 23.09
C ALA A 462 50.18 12.56 23.07
N ARG A 463 50.72 11.83 24.05
CA ARG A 463 50.36 10.43 24.32
C ARG A 463 48.90 10.30 24.79
N THR A 464 48.37 11.34 25.42
CA THR A 464 47.04 11.35 26.03
C THR A 464 46.09 12.32 25.34
N GLY A 465 44.81 11.98 25.31
CA GLY A 465 43.70 12.82 24.88
C GLY A 465 42.50 12.70 25.81
N THR A 466 41.57 13.64 25.72
CA THR A 466 40.33 13.66 26.50
C THR A 466 39.14 13.96 25.60
N TYR A 467 38.10 13.12 25.69
CA TYR A 467 36.78 13.35 25.13
C TYR A 467 35.79 13.69 26.24
N THR A 468 34.73 14.40 25.89
CA THR A 468 33.53 14.53 26.69
C THR A 468 32.46 13.63 26.10
N VAL A 469 31.87 12.76 26.91
CA VAL A 469 30.81 11.84 26.52
C VAL A 469 29.51 12.35 27.13
N ASP A 470 28.57 12.71 26.25
CA ASP A 470 27.26 13.23 26.61
C ASP A 470 26.23 12.10 26.48
N VAL A 471 25.60 11.75 27.59
CA VAL A 471 24.44 10.85 27.68
C VAL A 471 23.19 11.73 27.74
N ASP A 472 22.50 11.85 26.60
CA ASP A 472 21.34 12.70 26.42
C ASP A 472 20.05 11.94 26.75
N ASN A 473 19.43 12.28 27.88
CA ASN A 473 18.12 11.77 28.33
C ASN A 473 17.03 12.84 28.21
N ARG A 474 17.18 13.83 27.32
CA ARG A 474 16.18 14.91 27.15
C ARG A 474 14.82 14.42 26.67
N ALA A 475 14.79 13.33 25.92
CA ALA A 475 13.56 12.71 25.43
C ALA A 475 12.98 11.66 26.40
N GLY A 476 13.67 11.31 27.48
CA GLY A 476 13.22 10.31 28.44
C GLY A 476 12.33 10.90 29.54
N ALA A 477 11.28 10.15 29.92
CA ALA A 477 10.34 10.53 30.98
C ALA A 477 10.78 10.09 32.39
N SER A 478 11.82 9.28 32.51
CA SER A 478 12.34 8.76 33.78
C SER A 478 13.88 8.89 33.87
N PRO A 479 14.46 8.88 35.09
CA PRO A 479 15.90 8.90 35.27
C PRO A 479 16.57 7.70 34.58
N LEU A 480 17.59 7.96 33.78
CA LEU A 480 18.38 6.97 33.07
C LEU A 480 19.62 6.62 33.90
N GLN A 481 19.79 5.35 34.25
CA GLN A 481 21.03 4.84 34.84
C GLN A 481 21.78 4.04 33.78
N VAL A 482 23.01 4.45 33.47
CA VAL A 482 23.86 3.76 32.49
C VAL A 482 25.24 3.46 33.05
N GLN A 483 25.76 2.30 32.66
CA GLN A 483 27.18 1.95 32.76
C GLN A 483 27.87 2.26 31.42
N LEU A 484 28.95 3.03 31.48
CA LEU A 484 29.76 3.44 30.34
C LEU A 484 30.95 2.50 30.18
N SER A 485 31.21 2.09 28.94
CA SER A 485 32.40 1.34 28.55
C SER A 485 32.94 1.88 27.23
N ALA A 486 34.25 1.72 27.01
CA ALA A 486 34.89 2.17 25.78
C ALA A 486 35.98 1.18 25.37
N ALA A 487 36.11 0.99 24.06
CA ALA A 487 37.14 0.17 23.45
C ALA A 487 37.73 0.89 22.23
N ASP A 488 39.01 0.68 21.96
CA ASP A 488 39.62 1.07 20.69
C ASP A 488 39.57 -0.11 19.72
N GLU A 489 39.55 0.21 18.42
CA GLU A 489 39.44 -0.80 17.37
C GLU A 489 40.56 -1.87 17.41
N MET A 490 41.74 -1.50 17.92
CA MET A 490 42.92 -2.36 17.93
C MET A 490 43.31 -2.92 19.31
N GLY A 491 42.56 -2.62 20.37
CA GLY A 491 42.86 -3.07 21.75
C GLY A 491 44.15 -2.51 22.35
N ARG A 492 44.73 -1.42 21.81
CA ARG A 492 46.07 -0.92 22.20
C ARG A 492 46.01 0.33 23.07
N ALA A 493 44.96 1.14 22.95
CA ALA A 493 44.76 2.33 23.75
C ALA A 493 44.10 1.96 25.08
N ARG A 494 44.57 2.59 26.17
CA ARG A 494 43.89 2.52 27.47
C ARG A 494 42.85 3.61 27.54
N LEU A 495 41.61 3.22 27.78
CA LEU A 495 40.44 4.09 27.83
C LEU A 495 39.89 4.06 29.25
N ALA A 496 39.71 5.23 29.86
CA ALA A 496 39.21 5.34 31.23
C ALA A 496 38.21 6.50 31.35
N PHE A 497 37.04 6.21 31.91
CA PHE A 497 36.06 7.23 32.27
C PHE A 497 36.39 7.84 33.63
N SER A 498 36.07 9.11 33.81
CA SER A 498 36.05 9.76 35.13
C SER A 498 35.01 9.13 36.07
N GLN A 499 33.87 8.70 35.53
CA GLN A 499 32.85 7.91 36.20
C GLN A 499 32.26 6.90 35.20
N ASP A 500 32.27 5.62 35.53
CA ASP A 500 31.76 4.55 34.66
C ASP A 500 30.27 4.28 34.88
N ARG A 501 29.64 4.86 35.91
CA ARG A 501 28.20 4.81 36.15
C ARG A 501 27.64 6.22 36.26
N VAL A 502 26.58 6.50 35.51
CA VAL A 502 25.96 7.83 35.45
C VAL A 502 24.46 7.68 35.63
N SER A 503 23.89 8.51 36.50
CA SER A 503 22.44 8.70 36.58
C SER A 503 22.08 10.05 35.97
N VAL A 504 21.31 10.04 34.89
CA VAL A 504 20.86 11.22 34.16
C VAL A 504 19.37 11.41 34.43
N PRO A 505 18.94 12.48 35.12
CA PRO A 505 17.53 12.76 35.33
C PRO A 505 16.74 12.85 34.01
N ALA A 506 15.42 12.65 34.09
CA ALA A 506 14.53 12.87 32.95
C ALA A 506 14.69 14.30 32.43
N GLY A 507 14.75 14.48 31.10
CA GLY A 507 14.89 15.80 30.51
C GLY A 507 16.29 16.42 30.55
N GLN A 508 17.33 15.71 31.03
CA GLN A 508 18.68 16.24 31.21
C GLN A 508 19.75 15.52 30.37
N VAL A 509 20.97 16.06 30.37
CA VAL A 509 22.16 15.47 29.74
C VAL A 509 23.23 15.25 30.81
N GLY A 510 23.70 14.01 30.95
CA GLY A 510 24.85 13.68 31.79
C GLY A 510 26.14 13.80 31.00
N ARG A 511 27.17 14.44 31.55
CA ARG A 511 28.48 14.59 30.90
C ARG A 511 29.56 13.88 31.69
N VAL A 512 30.37 13.08 31.01
CA VAL A 512 31.50 12.35 31.60
C VAL A 512 32.74 12.55 30.76
N GLN A 513 33.90 12.73 31.39
CA GLN A 513 35.17 12.75 30.67
C GLN A 513 35.69 11.33 30.41
N LEU A 514 36.09 11.07 29.16
CA LEU A 514 36.79 9.87 28.71
C LEU A 514 38.24 10.22 28.40
N ARG A 515 39.18 9.66 29.15
CA ARG A 515 40.62 9.80 28.93
C ARG A 515 41.12 8.66 28.06
N VAL A 516 41.91 8.99 27.05
CA VAL A 516 42.57 8.04 26.16
C VAL A 516 44.08 8.16 26.35
N ASP A 517 44.75 7.04 26.56
CA ASP A 517 46.21 6.92 26.62
C ASP A 517 46.66 5.89 25.57
N SER A 518 47.40 6.33 24.56
CA SER A 518 47.89 5.48 23.47
C SER A 518 49.36 5.77 23.17
N PRO A 519 50.18 4.74 22.91
CA PRO A 519 51.58 4.93 22.54
C PRO A 519 51.71 5.82 21.30
N LEU A 520 52.67 6.75 21.34
CA LEU A 520 52.95 7.66 20.23
C LEU A 520 53.37 6.88 18.98
N PRO A 521 52.95 7.31 17.79
CA PRO A 521 53.42 6.74 16.54
C PRO A 521 54.90 7.11 16.30
N ASP A 522 55.53 6.44 15.32
CA ASP A 522 56.89 6.77 14.93
C ASP A 522 57.00 8.23 14.46
N GLY A 523 58.13 8.87 14.75
CA GLY A 523 58.38 10.27 14.40
C GLY A 523 58.12 10.55 12.92
N GLY A 524 57.32 11.57 12.63
CA GLY A 524 56.94 11.97 11.28
C GLY A 524 55.75 11.22 10.71
N THR A 525 55.20 10.26 11.45
CA THR A 525 54.00 9.52 11.05
C THR A 525 52.78 9.96 11.85
N THR A 526 51.62 9.69 11.27
CA THR A 526 50.31 9.94 11.88
C THR A 526 49.60 8.61 12.05
N ALA A 527 49.06 8.35 13.23
CA ALA A 527 48.24 7.17 13.50
C ALA A 527 46.84 7.61 13.90
N SER A 528 45.83 7.05 13.25
CA SER A 528 44.42 7.27 13.55
C SER A 528 43.79 5.98 14.08
N ARG A 529 42.93 6.09 15.10
CA ARG A 529 42.25 4.96 15.75
C ARG A 529 40.78 5.28 16.01
N GLY A 530 39.89 4.33 15.73
CA GLY A 530 38.50 4.41 16.17
C GLY A 530 38.37 4.12 17.67
N VAL A 531 37.59 4.94 18.36
CA VAL A 531 37.17 4.79 19.76
C VAL A 531 35.66 4.56 19.77
N ARG A 532 35.24 3.38 20.21
CA ARG A 532 33.83 3.01 20.39
C ARG A 532 33.45 3.20 21.84
N VAL A 533 32.40 3.98 22.10
CA VAL A 533 31.84 4.24 23.43
C VAL A 533 30.44 3.64 23.50
N VAL A 534 30.15 2.89 24.56
CA VAL A 534 28.89 2.18 24.76
C VAL A 534 28.33 2.55 26.13
N ALA A 535 27.06 2.94 26.17
CA ALA A 535 26.30 3.12 27.40
C ALA A 535 25.23 2.03 27.49
N THR A 536 25.16 1.31 28.61
CA THR A 536 24.19 0.21 28.82
C THR A 536 23.43 0.37 30.13
N ASP A 537 22.14 0.04 30.13
CA ASP A 537 21.32 -0.07 31.36
C ASP A 537 21.26 -1.50 31.91
N GLY A 538 22.07 -2.42 31.35
CA GLY A 538 22.06 -3.85 31.65
C GLY A 538 21.13 -4.68 30.76
N THR A 539 20.18 -4.06 30.06
CA THR A 539 19.25 -4.74 29.14
C THR A 539 19.46 -4.35 27.69
N ARG A 540 19.77 -3.08 27.43
CA ARG A 540 20.03 -2.52 26.11
C ARG A 540 21.30 -1.67 26.15
N SER A 541 21.79 -1.29 24.97
CA SER A 541 22.95 -0.43 24.83
C SER A 541 22.79 0.58 23.70
N VAL A 542 23.33 1.77 23.89
CA VAL A 542 23.50 2.80 22.86
C VAL A 542 24.97 3.06 22.64
N GLU A 543 25.36 3.34 21.39
CA GLU A 543 26.76 3.41 20.99
C GLU A 543 27.09 4.71 20.27
N ALA A 544 28.32 5.18 20.44
CA ALA A 544 28.88 6.32 19.74
C ALA A 544 30.33 6.03 19.34
N GLN A 545 30.78 6.67 18.26
CA GLN A 545 32.14 6.51 17.75
C GLN A 545 32.86 7.86 17.69
N ALA A 546 34.16 7.85 17.99
CA ALA A 546 35.05 8.97 17.82
C ALA A 546 36.39 8.51 17.23
N THR A 547 37.18 9.44 16.71
CA THR A 547 38.50 9.17 16.12
C THR A 547 39.58 9.84 16.95
N PHE A 548 40.63 9.09 17.30
CA PHE A 548 41.82 9.59 17.97
C PHE A 548 43.02 9.58 17.03
N THR A 549 43.50 10.77 16.67
CA THR A 549 44.62 10.95 15.74
C THR A 549 45.84 11.48 16.48
N GLN A 550 46.93 10.72 16.45
CA GLN A 550 48.21 11.13 17.01
C GLN A 550 49.19 11.52 15.91
N THR A 551 49.87 12.66 16.08
CA THR A 551 50.93 13.11 15.18
C THR A 551 52.24 13.21 15.95
N ALA A 552 53.25 12.43 15.52
CA ALA A 552 54.57 12.50 16.15
C ALA A 552 55.47 13.45 15.36
N ARG A 553 56.05 14.45 16.04
CA ARG A 553 56.99 15.38 15.41
C ARG A 553 58.32 14.67 15.14
N ASP A 554 58.79 14.70 13.90
CA ASP A 554 60.13 14.21 13.57
C ASP A 554 61.19 15.30 13.85
N TRP A 555 61.94 15.15 14.94
CA TRP A 555 63.04 16.05 15.29
C TRP A 555 64.35 15.69 14.57
N ARG A 556 64.44 14.52 13.93
CA ARG A 556 65.68 14.04 13.32
C ARG A 556 66.23 14.94 12.22
N PRO A 557 65.41 15.53 11.32
CA PRO A 557 65.92 16.45 10.31
C PRO A 557 66.56 17.69 10.93
N VAL A 558 66.02 18.16 12.06
CA VAL A 558 66.51 19.32 12.79
C VAL A 558 67.83 18.98 13.50
N VAL A 559 67.87 17.88 14.26
CA VAL A 559 69.07 17.42 14.96
C VAL A 559 70.19 17.07 13.97
N LYS A 560 69.87 16.42 12.84
CA LYS A 560 70.79 16.16 11.72
C LYS A 560 71.46 17.45 11.26
N ARG A 561 70.65 18.48 10.93
CA ARG A 561 71.18 19.75 10.41
C ARG A 561 72.14 20.39 11.40
N TRP A 562 71.75 20.49 12.67
CA TRP A 562 72.60 21.11 13.69
C TRP A 562 73.92 20.36 13.91
N LEU A 563 73.89 19.03 14.02
CA LEU A 563 75.10 18.22 14.23
C LEU A 563 76.09 18.34 13.07
N VAL A 564 75.61 18.34 11.84
CA VAL A 564 76.46 18.48 10.65
C VAL A 564 77.01 19.90 10.50
N TRP A 565 76.19 20.92 10.75
CA TRP A 565 76.64 22.31 10.76
C TRP A 565 77.74 22.55 11.80
N LEU A 566 77.50 22.14 13.05
CA LEU A 566 78.49 22.27 14.12
C LEU A 566 79.75 21.45 13.82
N GLY A 567 79.59 20.24 13.28
CA GLY A 567 80.71 19.39 12.89
C GLY A 567 81.58 20.01 11.80
N ALA A 568 80.96 20.55 10.75
CA ALA A 568 81.70 21.18 9.64
C ALA A 568 82.40 22.46 10.06
N ILE A 569 81.74 23.30 10.87
CA ILE A 569 82.34 24.51 11.44
C ILE A 569 83.55 24.14 12.30
N ALA A 570 83.45 23.12 13.15
CA ALA A 570 84.57 22.64 13.97
C ALA A 570 85.73 22.12 13.11
N VAL A 571 85.47 21.36 12.05
CA VAL A 571 86.52 20.89 11.12
C VAL A 571 87.21 22.07 10.43
N ILE A 572 86.46 23.03 9.91
CA ILE A 572 87.02 24.22 9.24
C ILE A 572 87.83 25.06 10.23
N ALA A 573 87.29 25.31 11.42
CA ALA A 573 87.99 26.06 12.46
C ALA A 573 89.31 25.36 12.87
N GLY A 574 89.27 24.04 13.07
CA GLY A 574 90.48 23.26 13.39
C GLY A 574 91.50 23.25 12.25
N ALA A 575 91.07 23.26 10.99
CA ALA A 575 91.97 23.33 9.83
C ALA A 575 92.63 24.71 9.67
N VAL A 576 91.94 25.79 10.06
CA VAL A 576 92.41 27.18 9.95
C VAL A 576 93.21 27.63 11.17
N LEU A 577 92.99 27.02 12.35
CA LEU A 577 93.62 27.43 13.61
C LEU A 577 95.15 27.57 13.56
N PRO A 578 95.92 26.64 12.95
CA PRO A 578 97.38 26.75 12.87
C PRO A 578 97.85 28.02 12.14
N TRP A 579 97.09 28.47 11.14
CA TRP A 579 97.39 29.65 10.33
C TRP A 579 97.13 30.95 11.06
N THR A 580 96.15 30.96 11.96
CA THR A 580 95.81 32.14 12.76
C THR A 580 96.79 32.41 13.90
N ALA A 581 97.69 31.45 14.20
CA ALA A 581 98.68 31.57 15.26
C ALA A 581 99.89 32.47 14.89
N GLY A 582 99.92 33.07 13.69
CA GLY A 582 100.85 34.15 13.34
C GLY A 582 102.04 33.77 12.46
N GLU A 583 102.15 32.51 12.01
CA GLU A 583 103.13 32.13 10.98
C GLU A 583 102.58 32.41 9.58
N VAL A 584 102.93 33.57 9.02
CA VAL A 584 102.63 33.89 7.62
C VAL A 584 103.59 33.10 6.74
N VAL A 585 103.13 31.96 6.25
CA VAL A 585 103.86 31.14 5.29
C VAL A 585 103.64 31.71 3.89
N ASP A 586 104.71 32.10 3.20
CA ASP A 586 104.65 32.45 1.78
C ASP A 586 104.50 31.17 0.95
N LEU A 587 103.31 30.98 0.40
CA LEU A 587 102.93 29.76 -0.32
C LEU A 587 103.79 29.54 -1.57
N GLU A 588 104.21 30.62 -2.23
CA GLU A 588 105.02 30.58 -3.44
C GLU A 588 106.43 30.09 -3.12
N LEU A 589 107.01 30.61 -2.04
CA LEU A 589 108.33 30.22 -1.54
C LEU A 589 108.37 28.73 -1.11
N VAL A 590 107.30 28.23 -0.49
CA VAL A 590 107.21 26.84 -0.04
C VAL A 590 107.05 25.87 -1.20
N VAL A 591 106.26 26.22 -2.23
CA VAL A 591 106.09 25.39 -3.41
C VAL A 591 107.37 25.33 -4.23
N GLU A 592 108.09 26.46 -4.38
CA GLU A 592 109.36 26.52 -5.09
C GLU A 592 110.46 25.73 -4.35
N ALA A 593 110.56 25.87 -3.04
CA ALA A 593 111.49 25.09 -2.21
C ALA A 593 111.16 23.59 -2.22
N ALA A 594 109.88 23.21 -2.21
CA ALA A 594 109.45 21.82 -2.29
C ALA A 594 109.78 21.21 -3.67
N ALA A 595 109.61 21.96 -4.76
CA ALA A 595 109.97 21.53 -6.11
C ALA A 595 111.49 21.34 -6.27
N GLY A 596 112.29 22.09 -5.51
CA GLY A 596 113.75 21.94 -5.41
C GLY A 596 114.22 20.74 -4.58
N GLY A 597 113.32 19.97 -3.96
CA GLY A 597 113.64 18.78 -3.17
C GLY A 597 113.92 19.03 -1.69
N ASP A 598 113.64 20.23 -1.16
CA ASP A 598 113.76 20.48 0.28
C ASP A 598 112.67 19.70 1.03
N THR A 599 113.11 18.68 1.77
CA THR A 599 112.25 17.81 2.58
C THR A 599 111.37 18.56 3.57
N GLN A 600 111.81 19.71 4.10
CA GLN A 600 110.99 20.52 5.01
C GLN A 600 109.88 21.26 4.26
N ALA A 601 110.21 21.86 3.12
CA ALA A 601 109.24 22.51 2.25
C ALA A 601 108.21 21.52 1.68
N VAL A 602 108.63 20.29 1.35
CA VAL A 602 107.72 19.20 0.93
C VAL A 602 106.77 18.82 2.07
N GLY A 603 107.28 18.66 3.30
CA GLY A 603 106.44 18.38 4.47
C GLY A 603 105.42 19.48 4.76
N LEU A 604 105.84 20.74 4.61
CA LEU A 604 104.98 21.89 4.82
C LEU A 604 103.93 22.03 3.70
N ALA A 605 104.31 21.90 2.43
CA ALA A 605 103.37 21.86 1.30
C ALA A 605 102.34 20.73 1.44
N ALA A 606 102.75 19.55 1.91
CA ALA A 606 101.86 18.43 2.19
C ALA A 606 100.88 18.73 3.34
N ALA A 607 101.35 19.40 4.41
CA ALA A 607 100.48 19.85 5.51
C ALA A 607 99.43 20.85 4.99
N ILE A 608 99.83 21.83 4.17
CA ILE A 608 98.91 22.79 3.55
C ILE A 608 97.87 22.07 2.68
N ALA A 609 98.32 21.20 1.78
CA ALA A 609 97.43 20.43 0.92
C ALA A 609 96.45 19.56 1.73
N SER A 610 96.91 18.98 2.85
CA SER A 610 96.05 18.19 3.74
C SER A 610 94.99 19.04 4.46
N THR A 611 95.34 20.25 4.91
CA THR A 611 94.37 21.18 5.55
C THR A 611 93.31 21.67 4.55
N LEU A 612 93.71 21.99 3.32
CA LEU A 612 92.79 22.34 2.24
C LEU A 612 91.87 21.16 1.88
N LEU A 613 92.42 19.95 1.80
CA LEU A 613 91.64 18.74 1.54
C LEU A 613 90.62 18.49 2.67
N VAL A 614 91.01 18.65 3.93
CA VAL A 614 90.10 18.54 5.09
C VAL A 614 88.99 19.61 5.05
N ALA A 615 89.31 20.85 4.66
CA ALA A 615 88.32 21.91 4.49
C ALA A 615 87.34 21.59 3.34
N VAL A 616 87.83 21.10 2.20
CA VAL A 616 86.98 20.64 1.08
C VAL A 616 86.07 19.50 1.52
N LEU A 617 86.57 18.54 2.29
CA LEU A 617 85.75 17.46 2.83
C LEU A 617 84.69 17.95 3.81
N ALA A 618 84.97 18.99 4.60
CA ALA A 618 83.97 19.64 5.45
C ALA A 618 82.85 20.29 4.61
N LEU A 619 83.18 20.89 3.45
CA LEU A 619 82.19 21.40 2.50
C LEU A 619 81.38 20.27 1.85
N VAL A 620 82.02 19.14 1.49
CA VAL A 620 81.31 17.93 1.01
C VAL A 620 80.37 17.39 2.09
N MET A 621 80.78 17.45 3.36
CA MET A 621 79.96 17.07 4.51
C MET A 621 78.73 17.98 4.63
N LEU A 622 78.87 19.30 4.46
CA LEU A 622 77.75 20.25 4.41
C LEU A 622 76.85 20.02 3.20
N MET A 623 77.41 19.79 2.01
CA MET A 623 76.65 19.47 0.79
C MET A 623 75.81 18.19 0.97
N GLY A 624 76.31 17.24 1.78
CA GLY A 624 75.59 16.05 2.19
C GLY A 624 74.28 16.30 2.96
N LEU A 625 74.02 17.52 3.46
CA LEU A 625 72.74 17.89 4.09
C LEU A 625 71.55 17.78 3.12
N ASN A 626 71.78 18.03 1.83
CA ASN A 626 70.78 17.92 0.77
C ASN A 626 70.45 16.46 0.41
N GLY A 627 71.31 15.50 0.80
CA GLY A 627 71.10 14.08 0.57
C GLY A 627 70.22 13.41 1.63
N SER A 628 69.33 12.51 1.19
CA SER A 628 68.46 11.69 2.06
C SER A 628 69.18 10.51 2.72
N GLY A 629 70.32 10.05 2.19
CA GLY A 629 70.99 8.82 2.65
C GLY A 629 72.09 8.98 3.71
N GLY A 630 72.50 10.22 4.00
CA GLY A 630 73.62 10.52 4.91
C GLY A 630 74.96 9.84 4.57
N ARG A 631 75.10 9.25 3.37
CA ARG A 631 76.29 8.50 2.94
C ARG A 631 77.47 9.45 2.73
N LEU A 632 77.24 10.58 2.04
CA LEU A 632 78.25 11.61 1.81
C LEU A 632 78.77 12.21 3.12
N ILE A 633 77.86 12.53 4.06
CA ILE A 633 78.22 13.08 5.38
C ILE A 633 79.15 12.10 6.13
N ARG A 634 78.78 10.81 6.19
CA ARG A 634 79.56 9.79 6.90
C ARG A 634 80.89 9.48 6.20
N GLY A 635 80.89 9.40 4.88
CA GLY A 635 82.11 9.17 4.09
C GLY A 635 83.11 10.31 4.28
N ALA A 636 82.65 11.56 4.19
CA ALA A 636 83.48 12.73 4.44
C ALA A 636 84.02 12.75 5.87
N ALA A 637 83.17 12.53 6.88
CA ALA A 637 83.58 12.49 8.28
C ALA A 637 84.64 11.42 8.58
N ILE A 638 84.48 10.20 8.06
CA ILE A 638 85.48 9.13 8.21
C ILE A 638 86.80 9.54 7.55
N LEU A 639 86.74 10.10 6.34
CA LEU A 639 87.95 10.48 5.61
C LEU A 639 88.68 11.65 6.27
N ILE A 640 87.95 12.63 6.81
CA ILE A 640 88.50 13.70 7.66
C ILE A 640 89.20 13.11 8.88
N ALA A 641 88.56 12.18 9.60
CA ALA A 641 89.15 11.58 10.78
C ALA A 641 90.42 10.77 10.45
N LEU A 642 90.42 10.01 9.35
CA LEU A 642 91.59 9.26 8.89
C LEU A 642 92.74 10.18 8.50
N LEU A 643 92.46 11.28 7.77
CA LEU A 643 93.48 12.27 7.41
C LEU A 643 94.07 12.95 8.65
N ALA A 644 93.22 13.30 9.62
CA ALA A 644 93.65 13.92 10.87
C ALA A 644 94.55 12.98 11.70
N VAL A 645 94.21 11.69 11.78
CA VAL A 645 95.04 10.68 12.46
C VAL A 645 96.35 10.44 11.68
N ALA A 646 96.29 10.35 10.35
CA ALA A 646 97.49 10.19 9.53
C ALA A 646 98.46 11.38 9.70
N ALA A 647 97.93 12.60 9.79
CA ALA A 647 98.73 13.79 10.07
C ALA A 647 99.46 13.69 11.42
N LEU A 648 98.79 13.23 12.48
CA LEU A 648 99.44 13.00 13.78
C LEU A 648 100.56 11.95 13.72
N VAL A 649 100.34 10.86 12.99
CA VAL A 649 101.33 9.78 12.85
C VAL A 649 102.56 10.26 12.07
N VAL A 650 102.35 11.00 10.98
CA VAL A 650 103.44 11.57 10.18
C VAL A 650 104.24 12.57 11.02
N GLU A 651 103.56 13.46 11.77
CA GLU A 651 104.20 14.44 12.65
C GLU A 651 105.06 13.78 13.73
N GLN A 652 104.58 12.70 14.36
CA GLN A 652 105.36 11.93 15.34
C GLN A 652 106.62 11.26 14.75
N SER A 653 106.68 11.06 13.45
CA SER A 653 107.77 10.32 12.78
C SER A 653 108.80 11.20 12.07
N ALA A 654 108.49 12.47 11.76
CA ALA A 654 109.25 13.24 10.78
C ALA A 654 109.72 14.63 11.20
N ILE A 655 109.14 15.27 12.24
CA ILE A 655 109.39 16.71 12.52
C ILE A 655 109.47 16.99 14.03
N ASP A 656 110.59 17.55 14.51
CA ASP A 656 110.84 17.94 15.92
C ASP A 656 110.05 19.20 16.38
N ARG A 657 109.06 19.67 15.61
CA ARG A 657 108.23 20.85 15.92
C ARG A 657 106.75 20.54 15.77
N ALA A 658 106.00 20.76 16.85
CA ALA A 658 104.56 20.51 16.97
C ALA A 658 103.68 21.63 16.36
N VAL A 659 103.86 21.96 15.08
CA VAL A 659 103.14 23.07 14.43
C VAL A 659 101.72 22.65 13.99
N VAL A 660 101.46 21.35 13.77
CA VAL A 660 100.20 20.89 13.15
C VAL A 660 99.20 20.30 14.16
N THR A 661 99.67 19.86 15.33
CA THR A 661 98.82 19.20 16.34
C THR A 661 97.67 20.04 16.94
N THR A 662 97.80 21.37 17.01
CA THR A 662 96.86 22.22 17.79
C THR A 662 95.42 22.18 17.27
N GLY A 663 95.22 21.98 15.97
CA GLY A 663 93.89 21.93 15.35
C GLY A 663 93.24 20.55 15.31
N VAL A 664 94.03 19.48 15.43
CA VAL A 664 93.57 18.09 15.21
C VAL A 664 92.45 17.64 16.15
N PRO A 665 92.48 17.93 17.47
CA PRO A 665 91.39 17.53 18.37
C PRO A 665 90.03 18.12 17.97
N ILE A 666 90.02 19.37 17.47
CA ILE A 666 88.82 20.06 17.02
C ILE A 666 88.30 19.43 15.72
N ILE A 667 89.21 19.07 14.79
CA ILE A 667 88.87 18.36 13.56
C ILE A 667 88.23 17.00 13.86
N LEU A 668 88.80 16.23 14.79
CA LEU A 668 88.27 14.92 15.18
C LEU A 668 86.90 15.05 15.85
N LEU A 669 86.71 16.02 16.76
CA LEU A 669 85.41 16.31 17.36
C LEU A 669 84.38 16.68 16.27
N GLY A 670 84.76 17.52 15.32
CA GLY A 670 83.91 17.92 14.20
C GLY A 670 83.53 16.74 13.30
N ALA A 671 84.47 15.84 13.02
CA ALA A 671 84.22 14.60 12.27
C ALA A 671 83.25 13.68 13.01
N VAL A 672 83.39 13.51 14.32
CA VAL A 672 82.45 12.70 15.13
C VAL A 672 81.04 13.29 15.11
N LEU A 673 80.90 14.60 15.32
CA LEU A 673 79.60 15.30 15.25
C LEU A 673 78.96 15.15 13.85
N GLY A 674 79.75 15.33 12.80
CA GLY A 674 79.33 15.12 11.42
C GLY A 674 78.86 13.67 11.17
N PHE A 675 79.62 12.68 11.63
CA PHE A 675 79.29 11.26 11.49
C PHE A 675 77.97 10.91 12.20
N VAL A 676 77.80 11.35 13.46
CA VAL A 676 76.56 11.15 14.23
C VAL A 676 75.38 11.81 13.53
N GLY A 677 75.53 13.05 13.03
CA GLY A 677 74.52 13.72 12.20
C GLY A 677 74.18 12.92 10.93
N GLY A 678 75.17 12.30 10.29
CA GLY A 678 74.99 11.43 9.13
C GLY A 678 74.26 10.12 9.43
N VAL A 679 74.35 9.59 10.67
CA VAL A 679 73.56 8.44 11.12
C VAL A 679 72.09 8.81 11.32
N PHE A 680 71.80 9.98 11.88
CA PHE A 680 70.43 10.51 12.02
C PHE A 680 69.73 10.79 10.68
N ALA A 681 70.48 10.85 9.57
CA ALA A 681 69.92 11.04 8.23
C ALA A 681 69.28 9.78 7.63
N ARG A 682 69.53 8.57 8.18
CA ARG A 682 68.92 7.36 7.65
C ARG A 682 67.42 7.35 7.97
N PRO A 683 66.52 7.31 6.96
CA PRO A 683 65.13 6.98 7.22
C PRO A 683 65.10 5.58 7.84
N ARG A 684 64.33 5.40 8.93
CA ARG A 684 64.01 4.04 9.37
C ARG A 684 63.16 3.45 8.27
N GLY A 685 63.76 2.61 7.43
CA GLY A 685 62.98 1.75 6.56
C GLY A 685 62.04 0.95 7.45
N GLY A 686 60.74 1.06 7.19
CA GLY A 686 59.77 0.14 7.77
C GLY A 686 60.22 -1.28 7.42
N ARG A 687 60.57 -2.03 8.45
CA ARG A 687 60.54 -3.49 8.40
C ARG A 687 59.16 -3.92 8.85
#